data_AF-A0A660V7U5-F1
#
_entry.id   AF-A0A660V7U5-F1
#
_cell.length_a   1.000
_cell.length_b   1.000
_cell.length_c   1.000
_cell.angle_alpha   90.00
_cell.angle_beta   90.00
_cell.angle_gamma   90.00
#
_symmetry.space_group_name_H-M   'P 1'
#
loop_
_entity.id
_entity.type
_entity.pdbx_description
1 polymer ?
#
loop_
_entity_poly.entity_id
_entity_poly.type
_entity_poly.pdbx_seq_one_letter_code
_entity_poly.pdbx_strand_id
1 'polypeptide(L)'
;MAWDVEPTALGLNTIYMEAVVAEDAGGVEYFFDCNSVSDPNADPNDFDCGWQDDPVYYQGGYDPNTAYQFQVKARDKSENQNETAFSDTKSTTTASGTDTLPPVPNPARWKAAPRRIGGSGTNVIVAMEATAALDEIGGAVEYRFEETSGNPGGGFTSVWQDSPVYMASGLSDVAPGYTYSFQVQVRDANDNPTAWSTPLAEVQLFPPPQVREVPFPYSTIQAAIDAASNGDTVIVHPGTYTGTGNVDLDPNGLKITIQSEDPDEDSIVAATIIDCGGSARAFNFQSGEDANTVVAGFTITNGYAHETDPDGHGLPSFGGAISCVDSSPTIRRCIITDCVADGSGGDGAVGVPDSDPNVSIPGGAGGDANEAGGGGIYCDPNSSPLIEYCSITGCSVLANGGNGGDGESPYDPNSPTDGGVGGDGGAGANTYGGGVYFAAGSGAILSNCIVSNNTVNQGIGGLGGAASTPGTPNTTNGAAFGGGVCHGTPGAATGNIANINDTQVNNNFSDNWGGGLWGAAGCVATLADCQFGNNTAHTDGGGGLGFDANSTAILTDCAVSGNQADSGDGGGIWFNHHGTLTLDNTDITGNSASSTDAAGGGLFAGNTANPLATTVNLQNNSTVSDNTSQFGGGLCLVETNLTVEDSVISGNTGIYGGGAYWYSSIADFHDCTVKDNIVTGDTSSSGAGFYILDSTATIEDVVLTGNEADGFGGAIFFAGPPLVGGSQSIINSLLVKNSAAYDGGAISCNFDASPMVANCTIAQNTVSGTDGSGGGVSCYDAFIEIIDSILWDNLAVWGTQIGIGDPLEFDNPFSTVLLTYSDVADGEEGEDGIFIGDGWGPWLIPSDTNIDEDPQFAVTDLAGLAENYYLSHIDAGQLIDSNCINAGSTTAAAVGMDAYTTRTDHIADSNEVDMGYHYDAAKPHGKVYTLTLIVDRGSEDPNDTQLRGYSEKGLSQFDIKTYDGSGDPTPYEAQVSVSGGTQVSLEALVSDSDYTIKNWHGSDNDDSTDPNNSVRMTADKTVTLELDTTMPMLRTFVVSG
;
A
#
# COMPACT_ATOMS: atom_id res chain seq x y z
N MET A 1 -17.96 -38.61 8.43
CA MET A 1 -17.63 -38.79 9.85
C MET A 1 -16.26 -39.45 9.99
N ALA A 2 -15.49 -39.19 11.06
CA ALA A 2 -14.17 -39.80 11.31
C ALA A 2 -13.98 -40.21 12.79
N TRP A 3 -13.00 -41.06 13.09
CA TRP A 3 -12.67 -41.53 14.44
C TRP A 3 -11.59 -40.66 15.08
N ASP A 4 -11.79 -40.21 16.31
CA ASP A 4 -10.71 -39.66 17.15
C ASP A 4 -9.99 -40.78 17.91
N VAL A 5 -10.75 -41.78 18.38
CA VAL A 5 -10.22 -43.05 18.86
C VAL A 5 -10.95 -44.19 18.17
N GLU A 6 -10.22 -44.95 17.34
CA GLU A 6 -10.77 -46.15 16.70
C GLU A 6 -11.24 -47.17 17.75
N PRO A 7 -12.23 -48.04 17.43
CA PRO A 7 -12.68 -49.10 18.32
C PRO A 7 -11.54 -49.90 18.92
N THR A 8 -11.43 -49.84 20.24
CA THR A 8 -10.33 -50.43 20.99
C THR A 8 -10.89 -51.28 22.12
N ALA A 9 -10.65 -52.59 22.07
CA ALA A 9 -10.93 -53.48 23.19
C ALA A 9 -10.02 -53.14 24.37
N LEU A 10 -10.62 -53.01 25.56
CA LEU A 10 -9.91 -52.69 26.81
C LEU A 10 -9.75 -53.91 27.72
N GLY A 11 -10.03 -55.11 27.22
CA GLY A 11 -10.00 -56.32 28.04
C GLY A 11 -10.84 -57.44 27.45
N LEU A 12 -11.41 -58.27 28.32
CA LEU A 12 -12.18 -59.46 27.91
C LEU A 12 -13.54 -59.08 27.33
N ASN A 13 -14.22 -58.09 27.89
CA ASN A 13 -15.64 -57.86 27.61
C ASN A 13 -16.00 -56.38 27.37
N THR A 14 -15.03 -55.49 27.14
CA THR A 14 -15.24 -54.04 27.05
C THR A 14 -14.58 -53.46 25.81
N ILE A 15 -15.27 -52.53 25.13
CA ILE A 15 -14.75 -51.79 23.98
C ILE A 15 -15.03 -50.29 24.19
N TYR A 16 -14.02 -49.47 23.86
CA TYR A 16 -14.07 -48.01 23.84
C TYR A 16 -13.85 -47.49 22.43
N MET A 17 -14.55 -46.41 22.07
CA MET A 17 -14.34 -45.69 20.82
C MET A 17 -14.80 -44.24 20.95
N GLU A 18 -14.23 -43.37 20.12
CA GLU A 18 -14.54 -41.94 20.14
C GLU A 18 -14.56 -41.36 18.71
N ALA A 19 -15.57 -40.57 18.43
CA ALA A 19 -15.77 -39.89 17.17
C ALA A 19 -15.17 -38.48 17.20
N VAL A 20 -14.67 -37.98 16.07
CA VAL A 20 -14.26 -36.57 15.97
C VAL A 20 -15.47 -35.67 16.24
N VAL A 21 -15.33 -34.68 17.13
CA VAL A 21 -16.43 -33.77 17.47
C VAL A 21 -16.92 -33.05 16.22
N ALA A 22 -18.22 -33.15 15.94
CA ALA A 22 -18.91 -32.40 14.91
C ALA A 22 -19.66 -31.21 15.53
N GLU A 23 -19.73 -30.09 14.78
CA GLU A 23 -20.27 -28.82 15.27
C GLU A 23 -21.53 -28.41 14.49
N ASP A 24 -22.58 -28.03 15.21
CA ASP A 24 -23.78 -27.38 14.70
C ASP A 24 -24.35 -26.47 15.79
N ALA A 25 -24.90 -25.31 15.42
CA ALA A 25 -25.43 -24.32 16.37
C ALA A 25 -26.62 -24.84 17.21
N GLY A 26 -27.36 -25.83 16.70
CA GLY A 26 -28.45 -26.51 17.42
C GLY A 26 -28.00 -27.69 18.29
N GLY A 27 -26.73 -28.08 18.22
CA GLY A 27 -26.16 -29.26 18.86
C GLY A 27 -26.22 -30.52 17.98
N VAL A 28 -25.41 -31.52 18.33
CA VAL A 28 -25.16 -32.73 17.52
C VAL A 28 -25.43 -33.99 18.34
N GLU A 29 -25.88 -35.06 17.67
CA GLU A 29 -25.96 -36.43 18.21
C GLU A 29 -25.13 -37.40 17.35
N TYR A 30 -24.63 -38.47 17.93
CA TYR A 30 -23.78 -39.51 17.33
C TYR A 30 -24.45 -40.88 17.40
N PHE A 31 -24.24 -41.71 16.37
CA PHE A 31 -24.71 -43.09 16.28
C PHE A 31 -23.55 -44.01 15.94
N PHE A 32 -23.13 -44.82 16.92
CA PHE A 32 -22.14 -45.89 16.78
C PHE A 32 -22.88 -47.19 16.47
N ASP A 33 -22.61 -47.71 15.28
CA ASP A 33 -23.26 -48.86 14.67
C ASP A 33 -22.30 -50.05 14.69
N CYS A 34 -22.67 -51.12 15.39
CA CYS A 34 -21.97 -52.39 15.34
C CYS A 34 -22.51 -53.20 14.15
N ASN A 35 -21.85 -53.09 13.00
CA ASN A 35 -22.35 -53.72 11.78
C ASN A 35 -21.93 -55.20 11.61
N SER A 36 -21.01 -55.70 12.44
CA SER A 36 -20.58 -57.11 12.40
C SER A 36 -19.99 -57.60 13.71
N VAL A 37 -20.33 -58.84 14.08
CA VAL A 37 -19.74 -59.61 15.19
C VAL A 37 -19.30 -60.97 14.67
N SER A 38 -18.11 -61.44 15.05
CA SER A 38 -17.59 -62.73 14.58
C SER A 38 -18.21 -63.96 15.25
N ASP A 39 -18.90 -63.80 16.40
CA ASP A 39 -19.69 -64.88 17.01
C ASP A 39 -21.00 -65.07 16.22
N PRO A 40 -21.24 -66.25 15.61
CA PRO A 40 -22.44 -66.52 14.83
C PRO A 40 -23.75 -66.54 15.63
N ASN A 41 -23.69 -66.50 16.97
CA ASN A 41 -24.85 -66.48 17.85
C ASN A 41 -25.16 -65.10 18.45
N ALA A 42 -24.30 -64.11 18.25
CA ALA A 42 -24.51 -62.74 18.70
C ALA A 42 -25.22 -61.93 17.60
N ASP A 43 -26.18 -61.08 17.99
CA ASP A 43 -26.78 -60.11 17.09
C ASP A 43 -25.95 -58.80 17.16
N PRO A 44 -25.36 -58.32 16.06
CA PRO A 44 -24.60 -57.07 16.06
C PRO A 44 -25.41 -55.87 16.59
N ASN A 45 -26.73 -55.84 16.36
CA ASN A 45 -27.60 -54.75 16.83
C ASN A 45 -27.70 -54.67 18.36
N ASP A 46 -27.31 -55.72 19.10
CA ASP A 46 -27.27 -55.70 20.57
C ASP A 46 -26.19 -54.74 21.11
N PHE A 47 -25.27 -54.29 20.24
CA PHE A 47 -24.13 -53.45 20.61
C PHE A 47 -24.17 -52.04 19.98
N ASP A 48 -25.28 -51.65 19.35
CA ASP A 48 -25.51 -50.30 18.86
C ASP A 48 -25.85 -49.35 20.01
N CYS A 49 -25.35 -48.11 19.97
CA CYS A 49 -25.58 -47.15 21.06
C CYS A 49 -26.91 -46.39 20.96
N GLY A 50 -27.61 -46.45 19.82
CA GLY A 50 -28.66 -45.48 19.51
C GLY A 50 -28.10 -44.08 19.22
N TRP A 51 -28.94 -43.06 19.14
CA TRP A 51 -28.46 -41.67 19.05
C TRP A 51 -28.13 -41.16 20.45
N GLN A 52 -26.91 -40.63 20.62
CA GLN A 52 -26.44 -40.06 21.88
C GLN A 52 -25.72 -38.73 21.67
N ASP A 53 -25.75 -37.86 22.69
CA ASP A 53 -25.09 -36.55 22.63
C ASP A 53 -23.57 -36.64 22.72
N ASP A 54 -23.06 -37.72 23.31
CA ASP A 54 -21.64 -37.91 23.61
C ASP A 54 -20.91 -38.49 22.37
N PRO A 55 -19.82 -37.87 21.91
CA PRO A 55 -18.96 -38.45 20.88
C PRO A 55 -18.16 -39.67 21.36
N VAL A 56 -18.31 -40.09 22.63
CA VAL A 56 -17.70 -41.29 23.19
C VAL A 56 -18.71 -42.43 23.28
N TYR A 57 -18.31 -43.63 22.86
CA TYR A 57 -19.05 -44.86 23.14
C TYR A 57 -18.18 -45.86 23.89
N TYR A 58 -18.60 -46.16 25.12
CA TYR A 58 -17.89 -47.03 26.05
C TYR A 58 -18.88 -48.02 26.66
N GLN A 59 -18.74 -49.30 26.28
CA GLN A 59 -19.73 -50.33 26.58
C GLN A 59 -19.05 -51.63 27.03
N GLY A 60 -19.74 -52.38 27.90
CA GLY A 60 -19.35 -53.72 28.31
C GLY A 60 -20.36 -54.78 27.89
N GLY A 61 -20.03 -56.04 28.18
CA GLY A 61 -20.89 -57.18 27.82
C GLY A 61 -20.56 -57.78 26.45
N TYR A 62 -19.42 -57.42 25.87
CA TYR A 62 -18.86 -58.09 24.71
C TYR A 62 -18.36 -59.49 25.10
N ASP A 63 -18.40 -60.43 24.16
CA ASP A 63 -17.90 -61.79 24.37
C ASP A 63 -16.36 -61.81 24.28
N PRO A 64 -15.66 -62.57 25.14
CA PRO A 64 -14.21 -62.73 25.04
C PRO A 64 -13.76 -63.37 23.73
N ASN A 65 -12.60 -62.96 23.22
CA ASN A 65 -12.01 -63.47 21.98
C ASN A 65 -12.92 -63.34 20.74
N THR A 66 -13.72 -62.27 20.71
CA THR A 66 -14.68 -62.01 19.63
C THR A 66 -14.30 -60.70 18.93
N ALA A 67 -14.32 -60.72 17.59
CA ALA A 67 -14.07 -59.55 16.78
C ALA A 67 -15.36 -58.80 16.48
N TYR A 68 -15.32 -57.48 16.63
CA TYR A 68 -16.43 -56.56 16.41
C TYR A 68 -16.02 -55.53 15.36
N GLN A 69 -16.96 -55.09 14.54
CA GLN A 69 -16.76 -54.00 13.57
C GLN A 69 -17.75 -52.88 13.85
N PHE A 70 -17.25 -51.65 13.88
CA PHE A 70 -18.04 -50.46 14.13
C PHE A 70 -17.86 -49.40 13.04
N GLN A 71 -18.90 -48.62 12.81
CA GLN A 71 -18.91 -47.38 12.03
C GLN A 71 -19.69 -46.31 12.81
N VAL A 72 -19.39 -45.03 12.60
CA VAL A 72 -20.08 -43.93 13.28
C VAL A 72 -20.57 -42.86 12.31
N LYS A 73 -21.72 -42.25 12.60
CA LYS A 73 -22.22 -41.04 11.93
C LYS A 73 -22.77 -40.06 12.96
N ALA A 74 -22.84 -38.79 12.59
CA ALA A 74 -23.44 -37.72 13.38
C ALA A 74 -24.68 -37.11 12.70
N ARG A 75 -25.52 -36.41 13.46
CA ARG A 75 -26.64 -35.60 12.95
C ARG A 75 -26.84 -34.33 13.77
N ASP A 76 -27.42 -33.29 13.17
CA ASP A 76 -27.86 -32.11 13.91
C ASP A 76 -29.14 -32.39 14.75
N LYS A 77 -29.39 -31.55 15.75
CA LYS A 77 -30.60 -31.58 16.59
C LYS A 77 -31.75 -30.70 16.05
N SER A 78 -31.66 -30.27 14.79
CA SER A 78 -32.74 -29.51 14.16
C SER A 78 -33.97 -30.40 13.93
N GLU A 79 -35.12 -29.80 13.61
CA GLU A 79 -36.33 -30.56 13.23
C GLU A 79 -36.10 -31.47 12.02
N ASN A 80 -35.13 -31.15 11.16
CA ASN A 80 -34.81 -31.91 9.94
C ASN A 80 -33.81 -33.05 10.18
N GLN A 81 -33.07 -33.05 11.30
CA GLN A 81 -32.11 -34.08 11.69
C GLN A 81 -31.13 -34.45 10.58
N ASN A 82 -30.42 -33.48 10.00
CA ASN A 82 -29.55 -33.76 8.86
C ASN A 82 -28.36 -34.63 9.30
N GLU A 83 -28.19 -35.79 8.66
CA GLU A 83 -27.17 -36.78 9.02
C GLU A 83 -25.95 -36.69 8.11
N THR A 84 -24.77 -36.90 8.69
CA THR A 84 -23.54 -37.16 7.95
C THR A 84 -23.52 -38.58 7.35
N ALA A 85 -22.67 -38.81 6.34
CA ALA A 85 -22.31 -40.17 5.94
C ALA A 85 -21.51 -40.88 7.05
N PHE A 86 -21.68 -42.20 7.15
CA PHE A 86 -20.89 -43.07 8.04
C PHE A 86 -19.37 -42.92 7.81
N SER A 87 -18.61 -43.10 8.88
CA SER A 87 -17.15 -43.25 8.85
C SER A 87 -16.74 -44.57 8.18
N ASP A 88 -15.44 -44.70 7.90
CA ASP A 88 -14.86 -46.01 7.62
C ASP A 88 -15.16 -47.00 8.76
N THR A 89 -15.44 -48.25 8.39
CA THR A 89 -15.62 -49.35 9.36
C THR A 89 -14.28 -49.75 9.96
N LYS A 90 -14.22 -49.86 11.28
CA LYS A 90 -13.03 -50.24 12.04
C LYS A 90 -13.31 -51.45 12.92
N SER A 91 -12.31 -52.32 13.06
CA SER A 91 -12.45 -53.61 13.75
C SER A 91 -11.60 -53.68 15.01
N THR A 92 -12.11 -54.33 16.03
CA THR A 92 -11.37 -54.63 17.26
C THR A 92 -11.71 -56.02 17.78
N THR A 93 -10.82 -56.63 18.56
CA THR A 93 -11.03 -57.99 19.10
C THR A 93 -10.78 -57.97 20.59
N THR A 94 -11.76 -58.45 21.36
CA THR A 94 -11.63 -58.59 22.81
C THR A 94 -10.57 -59.63 23.19
N ALA A 95 -9.95 -59.45 24.36
CA ALA A 95 -8.90 -60.34 24.84
C ALA A 95 -9.42 -61.77 25.09
N SER A 96 -8.51 -62.74 25.10
CA SER A 96 -8.83 -64.16 25.34
C SER A 96 -8.26 -64.63 26.68
N GLY A 97 -9.13 -65.07 27.58
CA GLY A 97 -8.75 -65.73 28.84
C GLY A 97 -8.36 -64.75 29.94
N THR A 98 -7.17 -64.15 29.85
CA THR A 98 -6.71 -63.09 30.76
C THR A 98 -6.52 -61.80 29.98
N ASP A 99 -6.74 -60.67 30.62
CA ASP A 99 -6.49 -59.38 29.99
C ASP A 99 -4.98 -59.13 29.80
N THR A 100 -4.62 -58.91 28.55
CA THR A 100 -3.25 -58.62 28.08
C THR A 100 -3.20 -57.31 27.29
N LEU A 101 -4.29 -56.55 27.27
CA LEU A 101 -4.39 -55.30 26.52
C LEU A 101 -4.07 -54.13 27.46
N PRO A 102 -3.32 -53.14 27.00
CA PRO A 102 -3.04 -51.97 27.82
C PRO A 102 -4.27 -51.05 27.88
N PRO A 103 -4.39 -50.21 28.93
CA PRO A 103 -5.38 -49.15 28.99
C PRO A 103 -5.31 -48.20 27.80
N VAL A 104 -6.43 -47.52 27.52
CA VAL A 104 -6.53 -46.47 26.48
C VAL A 104 -6.57 -45.09 27.14
N PRO A 105 -5.87 -44.07 26.63
CA PRO A 105 -5.14 -44.07 25.36
C PRO A 105 -3.76 -44.74 25.42
N ASN A 106 -3.36 -45.40 24.33
CA ASN A 106 -2.04 -45.99 24.15
C ASN A 106 -1.41 -45.53 22.81
N PRO A 107 -0.34 -44.71 22.81
CA PRO A 107 0.41 -44.22 23.97
C PRO A 107 -0.42 -43.31 24.89
N ALA A 108 0.00 -43.20 26.15
CA ALA A 108 -0.64 -42.30 27.12
C ALA A 108 -0.62 -40.85 26.60
N ARG A 109 -1.66 -40.06 26.91
CA ARG A 109 -1.82 -38.68 26.44
C ARG A 109 -1.86 -37.70 27.61
N TRP A 110 -1.51 -36.45 27.33
CA TRP A 110 -1.60 -35.34 28.28
C TRP A 110 -2.96 -34.66 28.16
N LYS A 111 -3.58 -34.36 29.32
CA LYS A 111 -4.79 -33.53 29.41
C LYS A 111 -4.44 -32.08 29.72
N ALA A 112 -3.45 -31.86 30.57
CA ALA A 112 -2.85 -30.56 30.77
C ALA A 112 -1.33 -30.71 30.85
N ALA A 113 -0.65 -29.92 30.03
CA ALA A 113 0.81 -29.92 29.96
C ALA A 113 1.43 -29.47 31.30
N PRO A 114 2.69 -29.87 31.58
CA PRO A 114 3.37 -29.53 32.82
C PRO A 114 3.49 -28.02 33.00
N ARG A 115 3.01 -27.49 34.13
CA ARG A 115 3.05 -26.05 34.44
C ARG A 115 3.50 -25.76 35.87
N ARG A 116 4.20 -24.65 36.07
CA ARG A 116 4.54 -24.17 37.42
C ARG A 116 3.27 -23.83 38.19
N ILE A 117 3.15 -24.34 39.41
CA ILE A 117 2.05 -23.99 40.33
C ILE A 117 2.52 -23.35 41.63
N GLY A 118 3.83 -23.27 41.88
CA GLY A 118 4.39 -22.58 43.04
C GLY A 118 5.86 -22.89 43.28
N GLY A 119 6.41 -22.36 44.38
CA GLY A 119 7.81 -22.53 44.77
C GLY A 119 8.79 -21.67 43.97
N SER A 120 10.02 -21.50 44.48
CA SER A 120 11.12 -20.75 43.86
C SER A 120 12.47 -21.26 44.38
N GLY A 121 13.57 -20.87 43.75
CA GLY A 121 14.91 -21.36 44.03
C GLY A 121 15.07 -22.84 43.69
N THR A 122 15.63 -23.63 44.60
CA THR A 122 15.82 -25.08 44.42
C THR A 122 14.58 -25.91 44.80
N ASN A 123 13.40 -25.29 44.89
CA ASN A 123 12.17 -25.97 45.32
C ASN A 123 10.94 -25.48 44.56
N VAL A 124 11.01 -25.54 43.23
CA VAL A 124 9.88 -25.28 42.35
C VAL A 124 8.94 -26.48 42.29
N ILE A 125 7.64 -26.19 42.18
CA ILE A 125 6.56 -27.16 42.11
C ILE A 125 5.90 -27.06 40.72
N VAL A 126 5.95 -28.14 39.96
CA VAL A 126 5.30 -28.28 38.66
C VAL A 126 4.17 -29.29 38.78
N ALA A 127 2.98 -28.93 38.35
CA ALA A 127 1.84 -29.84 38.24
C ALA A 127 1.60 -30.22 36.78
N MET A 128 1.17 -31.45 36.58
CA MET A 128 0.85 -32.00 35.26
C MET A 128 -0.33 -32.96 35.38
N GLU A 129 -1.11 -33.09 34.32
CA GLU A 129 -2.30 -33.94 34.29
C GLU A 129 -2.33 -34.77 33.00
N ALA A 130 -2.31 -36.09 33.15
CA ALA A 130 -2.55 -37.03 32.07
C ALA A 130 -4.04 -37.12 31.75
N THR A 131 -4.38 -37.48 30.52
CA THR A 131 -5.73 -37.90 30.18
C THR A 131 -6.09 -39.12 31.01
N ALA A 132 -7.27 -39.11 31.62
CA ALA A 132 -7.76 -40.25 32.37
C ALA A 132 -7.87 -41.45 31.42
N ALA A 133 -7.07 -42.48 31.69
CA ALA A 133 -7.09 -43.71 30.95
C ALA A 133 -8.23 -44.61 31.43
N LEU A 134 -8.74 -45.39 30.49
CA LEU A 134 -9.78 -46.36 30.70
C LEU A 134 -9.23 -47.76 30.46
N ASP A 135 -9.74 -48.69 31.25
CA ASP A 135 -9.49 -50.11 31.16
C ASP A 135 -10.86 -50.84 31.09
N GLU A 136 -10.89 -52.17 31.21
CA GLU A 136 -12.13 -52.92 31.36
C GLU A 136 -13.07 -52.28 32.40
N ILE A 137 -14.40 -52.28 32.17
CA ILE A 137 -15.35 -51.57 33.06
C ILE A 137 -15.17 -52.02 34.52
N GLY A 138 -14.76 -51.10 35.39
CA GLY A 138 -14.47 -51.35 36.80
C GLY A 138 -13.01 -51.76 37.11
N GLY A 139 -12.16 -51.83 36.10
CA GLY A 139 -10.71 -51.97 36.19
C GLY A 139 -10.05 -50.69 36.73
N ALA A 140 -8.99 -50.87 37.52
CA ALA A 140 -8.21 -49.76 38.05
C ALA A 140 -6.96 -49.55 37.19
N VAL A 141 -6.63 -48.28 36.93
CA VAL A 141 -5.42 -47.88 36.22
C VAL A 141 -4.50 -47.11 37.14
N GLU A 142 -3.19 -47.27 36.94
CA GLU A 142 -2.16 -46.51 37.64
C GLU A 142 -1.29 -45.74 36.64
N TYR A 143 -0.88 -44.53 37.01
CA TYR A 143 -0.08 -43.61 36.22
C TYR A 143 1.34 -43.52 36.76
N ARG A 144 2.31 -43.33 35.88
CA ARG A 144 3.70 -43.07 36.21
C ARG A 144 4.26 -41.93 35.37
N PHE A 145 4.82 -40.93 36.03
CA PHE A 145 5.39 -39.73 35.42
C PHE A 145 6.91 -39.76 35.54
N GLU A 146 7.61 -39.31 34.50
CA GLU A 146 9.06 -39.25 34.46
C GLU A 146 9.54 -37.92 33.88
N GLU A 147 10.48 -37.29 34.58
CA GLU A 147 11.22 -36.12 34.14
C GLU A 147 12.44 -36.56 33.33
N THR A 148 12.61 -36.00 32.12
CA THR A 148 13.56 -36.51 31.12
C THR A 148 14.64 -35.53 30.69
N SER A 149 14.65 -34.29 31.20
CA SER A 149 15.56 -33.23 30.72
C SER A 149 17.00 -33.37 31.21
N GLY A 150 17.22 -34.06 32.33
CA GLY A 150 18.56 -34.24 32.91
C GLY A 150 19.13 -32.98 33.61
N ASN A 151 18.29 -31.97 33.84
CA ASN A 151 18.69 -30.72 34.51
C ASN A 151 18.97 -30.89 36.02
N PRO A 152 19.77 -30.00 36.65
CA PRO A 152 20.00 -30.01 38.09
C PRO A 152 18.68 -29.93 38.89
N GLY A 153 18.57 -30.79 39.91
CA GLY A 153 17.32 -30.97 40.62
C GLY A 153 16.23 -31.69 39.81
N GLY A 154 16.55 -32.31 38.66
CA GLY A 154 15.68 -33.19 37.87
C GLY A 154 15.94 -34.68 38.09
N GLY A 155 15.43 -35.54 37.19
CA GLY A 155 15.52 -37.00 37.27
C GLY A 155 14.44 -37.64 38.17
N PHE A 156 13.30 -36.98 38.32
CA PHE A 156 12.19 -37.51 39.10
C PHE A 156 11.41 -38.55 38.30
N THR A 157 11.25 -39.72 38.88
CA THR A 157 10.26 -40.70 38.43
C THR A 157 9.27 -40.93 39.56
N SER A 158 7.98 -40.73 39.30
CA SER A 158 6.95 -41.04 40.28
C SER A 158 6.90 -42.55 40.54
N VAL A 159 6.36 -42.94 41.69
CA VAL A 159 5.79 -44.29 41.84
C VAL A 159 4.53 -44.40 40.97
N TRP A 160 4.09 -45.63 40.71
CA TRP A 160 2.74 -45.85 40.16
C TRP A 160 1.70 -45.32 41.14
N GLN A 161 0.72 -44.59 40.63
CA GLN A 161 -0.31 -43.91 41.42
C GLN A 161 -1.67 -43.94 40.72
N ASP A 162 -2.77 -44.02 41.48
CA ASP A 162 -4.13 -44.05 40.92
C ASP A 162 -4.59 -42.70 40.34
N SER A 163 -3.84 -41.62 40.58
CA SER A 163 -4.20 -40.26 40.14
C SER A 163 -3.55 -39.91 38.80
N PRO A 164 -4.33 -39.37 37.83
CA PRO A 164 -3.78 -38.82 36.59
C PRO A 164 -3.08 -37.46 36.80
N VAL A 165 -3.10 -36.91 38.02
CA VAL A 165 -2.43 -35.64 38.35
C VAL A 165 -1.16 -35.93 39.15
N TYR A 166 -0.06 -35.31 38.75
CA TYR A 166 1.21 -35.41 39.47
C TYR A 166 1.79 -34.03 39.77
N MET A 167 2.37 -33.88 40.95
CA MET A 167 3.09 -32.68 41.37
C MET A 167 4.54 -33.04 41.64
N ALA A 168 5.43 -32.59 40.76
CA ALA A 168 6.87 -32.68 40.96
C ALA A 168 7.34 -31.50 41.82
N SER A 169 7.96 -31.79 42.97
CA SER A 169 8.53 -30.78 43.87
C SER A 169 10.04 -30.97 44.03
N GLY A 170 10.80 -29.88 44.10
CA GLY A 170 12.26 -29.92 44.25
C GLY A 170 13.03 -29.59 42.96
N LEU A 171 12.35 -29.08 41.94
CA LEU A 171 12.94 -28.56 40.71
C LEU A 171 13.64 -27.22 40.99
N SER A 172 14.57 -26.82 40.14
CA SER A 172 15.43 -25.66 40.37
C SER A 172 15.22 -24.57 39.31
N ASP A 173 15.00 -23.32 39.74
CA ASP A 173 15.00 -22.12 38.90
C ASP A 173 16.16 -21.15 39.22
N VAL A 174 17.14 -21.61 40.02
CA VAL A 174 18.27 -20.76 40.48
C VAL A 174 19.24 -20.33 39.39
N ALA A 175 19.18 -20.92 38.20
CA ALA A 175 19.96 -20.51 37.04
C ALA A 175 19.02 -20.27 35.84
N PRO A 176 19.29 -19.25 35.02
CA PRO A 176 18.48 -18.97 33.84
C PRO A 176 18.47 -20.16 32.88
N GLY A 177 17.31 -20.41 32.25
CA GLY A 177 17.23 -21.30 31.08
C GLY A 177 17.05 -22.79 31.33
N TYR A 178 16.70 -23.25 32.55
CA TYR A 178 16.29 -24.64 32.73
C TYR A 178 14.90 -24.87 32.12
N THR A 179 14.84 -25.76 31.13
CA THR A 179 13.60 -26.29 30.55
C THR A 179 13.41 -27.73 31.01
N TYR A 180 12.38 -27.99 31.82
CA TYR A 180 12.04 -29.34 32.28
C TYR A 180 11.06 -30.03 31.33
N SER A 181 11.31 -31.30 31.02
CA SER A 181 10.49 -32.13 30.13
C SER A 181 9.94 -33.36 30.87
N PHE A 182 8.68 -33.70 30.63
CA PHE A 182 8.01 -34.82 31.30
C PHE A 182 7.36 -35.77 30.30
N GLN A 183 7.31 -37.06 30.64
CA GLN A 183 6.54 -38.10 29.95
C GLN A 183 5.70 -38.91 30.95
N VAL A 184 4.61 -39.52 30.48
CA VAL A 184 3.71 -40.35 31.30
C VAL A 184 3.46 -41.72 30.66
N GLN A 185 3.29 -42.73 31.51
CA GLN A 185 2.87 -44.08 31.14
C GLN A 185 1.74 -44.53 32.06
N VAL A 186 0.81 -45.33 31.55
CA VAL A 186 -0.30 -45.89 32.32
C VAL A 186 -0.22 -47.42 32.30
N ARG A 187 -0.67 -48.10 33.35
CA ARG A 187 -0.86 -49.55 33.37
C ARG A 187 -2.19 -49.92 34.00
N ASP A 188 -2.70 -51.10 33.65
CA ASP A 188 -3.85 -51.72 34.30
C ASP A 188 -3.46 -52.48 35.57
N ALA A 189 -4.46 -53.10 36.22
CA ALA A 189 -4.27 -53.95 37.40
C ALA A 189 -3.51 -55.27 37.11
N ASN A 190 -3.32 -55.62 35.84
CA ASN A 190 -2.65 -56.82 35.36
C ASN A 190 -1.20 -56.55 34.92
N ASP A 191 -0.68 -55.35 35.16
CA ASP A 191 0.65 -54.89 34.78
C ASP A 191 0.88 -54.84 33.25
N ASN A 192 -0.14 -54.53 32.46
CA ASN A 192 -0.02 -54.24 31.04
C ASN A 192 0.15 -52.72 30.81
N PRO A 193 1.38 -52.21 30.54
CA PRO A 193 1.60 -50.79 30.37
C PRO A 193 1.34 -50.31 28.94
N THR A 194 0.88 -49.06 28.80
CA THR A 194 0.88 -48.32 27.54
C THR A 194 2.30 -48.06 27.05
N ALA A 195 2.46 -47.64 25.79
CA ALA A 195 3.64 -46.89 25.38
C ALA A 195 3.71 -45.55 26.15
N TRP A 196 4.92 -45.02 26.33
CA TRP A 196 5.15 -43.70 26.91
C TRP A 196 4.54 -42.61 26.02
N SER A 197 3.99 -41.56 26.64
CA SER A 197 3.61 -40.35 25.93
C SER A 197 4.82 -39.72 25.23
N THR A 198 4.58 -38.89 24.21
CA THR A 198 5.61 -37.96 23.75
C THR A 198 6.04 -37.06 24.93
N PRO A 199 7.35 -36.82 25.14
CA PRO A 199 7.81 -35.87 26.14
C PRO A 199 7.29 -34.47 25.82
N LEU A 200 6.72 -33.78 26.80
CA LEU A 200 6.34 -32.36 26.68
C LEU A 200 7.28 -31.50 27.52
N ALA A 201 7.80 -30.43 26.90
CA ALA A 201 8.66 -29.43 27.52
C ALA A 201 7.94 -28.08 27.49
N GLU A 202 7.63 -27.50 28.65
CA GLU A 202 6.91 -26.21 28.69
C GLU A 202 7.31 -25.29 29.86
N VAL A 203 7.96 -25.79 30.91
CA VAL A 203 8.25 -24.93 32.06
C VAL A 203 9.66 -24.34 31.96
N GLN A 204 9.77 -23.19 31.28
CA GLN A 204 10.86 -22.24 31.56
C GLN A 204 10.53 -21.46 32.83
N LEU A 205 11.35 -21.63 33.86
CA LEU A 205 11.11 -21.00 35.16
C LEU A 205 11.87 -19.68 35.26
N PHE A 206 11.17 -18.57 35.06
CA PHE A 206 11.65 -17.23 35.41
C PHE A 206 11.13 -16.82 36.81
N PRO A 207 11.83 -15.95 37.55
CA PRO A 207 11.20 -15.20 38.64
C PRO A 207 10.00 -14.39 38.12
N PRO A 208 8.99 -14.05 38.95
CA PRO A 208 7.84 -13.26 38.50
C PRO A 208 8.30 -11.86 38.02
N PRO A 209 7.72 -11.34 36.92
CA PRO A 209 7.98 -9.99 36.40
C PRO A 209 8.05 -8.93 37.50
N GLN A 210 9.07 -8.09 37.44
CA GLN A 210 9.29 -6.97 38.36
C GLN A 210 9.28 -5.65 37.60
N VAL A 211 8.87 -4.58 38.28
CA VAL A 211 9.01 -3.20 37.81
C VAL A 211 10.32 -2.63 38.35
N ARG A 212 11.11 -1.99 37.49
CA ARG A 212 12.38 -1.32 37.80
C ARG A 212 12.23 0.16 37.48
N GLU A 213 12.32 1.02 38.49
CA GLU A 213 12.10 2.46 38.30
C GLU A 213 13.40 3.27 38.22
N VAL A 214 13.43 4.24 37.30
CA VAL A 214 14.53 5.18 37.05
C VAL A 214 14.00 6.60 37.23
N PRO A 215 14.62 7.48 38.04
CA PRO A 215 16.00 7.40 38.54
C PRO A 215 16.16 6.82 39.96
N PHE A 216 15.11 6.31 40.60
CA PHE A 216 15.21 5.68 41.92
C PHE A 216 14.38 4.39 41.97
N PRO A 217 14.97 3.24 42.38
CA PRO A 217 16.28 3.08 42.99
C PRO A 217 17.48 3.05 42.02
N TYR A 218 17.25 3.02 40.71
CA TYR A 218 18.32 2.94 39.70
C TYR A 218 18.65 4.32 39.14
N SER A 219 19.87 4.80 39.33
CA SER A 219 20.27 6.14 38.88
C SER A 219 20.39 6.32 37.37
N THR A 220 20.40 5.23 36.60
CA THR A 220 20.51 5.24 35.14
C THR A 220 19.64 4.15 34.52
N ILE A 221 19.27 4.32 33.24
CA ILE A 221 18.42 3.38 32.52
C ILE A 221 19.12 2.03 32.36
N GLN A 222 20.39 2.01 31.94
CA GLN A 222 21.16 0.77 31.79
C GLN A 222 21.28 0.00 33.10
N ALA A 223 21.41 0.68 34.26
CA ALA A 223 21.50 -0.01 35.54
C ALA A 223 20.19 -0.71 35.92
N ALA A 224 19.04 -0.22 35.45
CA ALA A 224 17.75 -0.90 35.61
C ALA A 224 17.63 -2.09 34.65
N ILE A 225 18.10 -1.94 33.40
CA ILE A 225 18.18 -3.03 32.41
C ILE A 225 19.08 -4.16 32.92
N ASP A 226 20.29 -3.85 33.40
CA ASP A 226 21.25 -4.84 33.91
C ASP A 226 20.72 -5.63 35.12
N ALA A 227 19.75 -5.06 35.84
CA ALA A 227 19.09 -5.69 36.97
C ALA A 227 17.79 -6.43 36.59
N ALA A 228 17.34 -6.31 35.34
CA ALA A 228 16.12 -6.90 34.84
C ALA A 228 16.30 -8.39 34.49
N SER A 229 15.18 -9.08 34.33
CA SER A 229 15.08 -10.43 33.77
C SER A 229 13.93 -10.46 32.76
N ASN A 230 13.89 -11.46 31.87
CA ASN A 230 12.80 -11.59 30.90
C ASN A 230 11.42 -11.45 31.56
N GLY A 231 10.58 -10.59 30.99
CA GLY A 231 9.26 -10.22 31.49
C GLY A 231 9.23 -8.98 32.40
N ASP A 232 10.37 -8.48 32.89
CA ASP A 232 10.42 -7.26 33.70
C ASP A 232 10.07 -6.01 32.87
N THR A 233 9.64 -4.95 33.58
CA THR A 233 9.37 -3.62 33.01
C THR A 233 10.31 -2.59 33.64
N VAL A 234 11.06 -1.86 32.82
CA VAL A 234 11.82 -0.67 33.22
C VAL A 234 10.95 0.56 32.98
N ILE A 235 10.52 1.23 34.05
CA ILE A 235 9.78 2.50 33.98
C ILE A 235 10.73 3.67 34.22
N VAL A 236 10.75 4.59 33.27
CA VAL A 236 11.54 5.81 33.29
C VAL A 236 10.61 6.99 33.53
N HIS A 237 10.78 7.66 34.68
CA HIS A 237 9.97 8.82 35.04
C HIS A 237 10.32 10.05 34.21
N PRO A 238 9.44 11.07 34.09
CA PRO A 238 9.75 12.31 33.37
C PRO A 238 11.05 12.98 33.83
N GLY A 239 11.89 13.35 32.87
CA GLY A 239 13.21 13.92 33.11
C GLY A 239 14.09 13.88 31.86
N THR A 240 15.25 14.54 31.93
CA THR A 240 16.27 14.49 30.87
C THR A 240 17.41 13.57 31.29
N TYR A 241 17.64 12.52 30.49
CA TYR A 241 18.60 11.46 30.74
C TYR A 241 19.76 11.61 29.75
N THR A 242 20.96 11.88 30.28
CA THR A 242 22.17 12.15 29.51
C THR A 242 23.35 11.34 30.04
N GLY A 243 24.37 11.14 29.20
CA GLY A 243 25.67 10.61 29.61
C GLY A 243 25.65 9.10 29.92
N THR A 244 26.79 8.60 30.38
CA THR A 244 27.05 7.16 30.54
C THR A 244 25.95 6.44 31.34
N GLY A 245 25.42 5.36 30.75
CA GLY A 245 24.36 4.53 31.34
C GLY A 245 22.93 4.98 30.98
N ASN A 246 22.77 6.08 30.26
CA ASN A 246 21.48 6.57 29.74
C ASN A 246 21.44 6.68 28.21
N VAL A 247 22.56 6.42 27.55
CA VAL A 247 22.77 6.43 26.09
C VAL A 247 23.51 5.15 25.72
N ASP A 248 23.48 4.77 24.45
CA ASP A 248 23.94 3.48 23.92
C ASP A 248 23.38 2.30 24.73
N LEU A 249 22.08 2.35 25.00
CA LEU A 249 21.37 1.36 25.81
C LEU A 249 21.28 0.02 25.06
N ASP A 250 21.71 -1.05 25.71
CA ASP A 250 21.68 -2.43 25.20
C ASP A 250 20.80 -3.28 26.13
N PRO A 251 19.63 -3.78 25.67
CA PRO A 251 18.78 -4.68 26.42
C PRO A 251 19.39 -6.06 26.72
N ASN A 252 20.56 -6.39 26.16
CA ASN A 252 21.29 -7.65 26.35
C ASN A 252 20.49 -8.89 25.92
N GLY A 253 19.65 -8.77 24.89
CA GLY A 253 18.79 -9.85 24.40
C GLY A 253 17.65 -10.23 25.36
N LEU A 254 17.37 -9.36 26.35
CA LEU A 254 16.29 -9.57 27.31
C LEU A 254 14.94 -9.19 26.70
N LYS A 255 13.94 -10.03 26.96
CA LYS A 255 12.53 -9.80 26.58
C LYS A 255 11.83 -8.93 27.62
N ILE A 256 12.14 -7.65 27.63
CA ILE A 256 11.68 -6.67 28.63
C ILE A 256 10.98 -5.48 27.98
N THR A 257 10.16 -4.79 28.75
CA THR A 257 9.56 -3.51 28.33
C THR A 257 10.32 -2.37 28.98
N ILE A 258 10.86 -1.45 28.19
CA ILE A 258 11.50 -0.22 28.62
C ILE A 258 10.58 0.91 28.18
N GLN A 259 9.98 1.63 29.13
CA GLN A 259 8.98 2.65 28.81
C GLN A 259 9.04 3.86 29.71
N SER A 260 8.44 4.96 29.26
CA SER A 260 8.07 6.07 30.14
C SER A 260 6.97 5.67 31.14
N GLU A 261 6.68 6.54 32.11
CA GLU A 261 5.65 6.30 33.13
C GLU A 261 4.29 5.98 32.51
N ASP A 262 3.93 6.69 31.45
CA ASP A 262 2.78 6.42 30.61
C ASP A 262 3.14 6.73 29.15
N PRO A 263 3.41 5.70 28.32
CA PRO A 263 3.75 5.90 26.92
C PRO A 263 2.57 6.40 26.09
N ASP A 264 1.34 6.29 26.60
CA ASP A 264 0.13 6.67 25.88
C ASP A 264 -0.29 8.14 26.09
N GLU A 265 0.40 8.85 26.99
CA GLU A 265 0.22 10.27 27.30
C GLU A 265 1.32 11.15 26.70
N ASP A 266 0.99 11.92 25.65
CA ASP A 266 1.96 12.73 24.90
C ASP A 266 2.77 13.71 25.77
N SER A 267 2.16 14.24 26.84
CA SER A 267 2.84 15.15 27.77
C SER A 267 3.93 14.45 28.60
N ILE A 268 3.77 13.15 28.87
CA ILE A 268 4.75 12.31 29.56
C ILE A 268 5.85 11.89 28.59
N VAL A 269 5.49 11.50 27.36
CA VAL A 269 6.45 11.18 26.30
C VAL A 269 7.37 12.37 26.00
N ALA A 270 6.79 13.56 25.82
CA ALA A 270 7.53 14.80 25.58
C ALA A 270 8.45 15.19 26.76
N ALA A 271 8.08 14.82 28.00
CA ALA A 271 8.84 15.13 29.20
C ALA A 271 9.87 14.06 29.58
N THR A 272 9.82 12.87 28.97
CA THR A 272 10.75 11.76 29.23
C THR A 272 11.79 11.69 28.12
N ILE A 273 12.89 12.42 28.31
CA ILE A 273 13.85 12.76 27.25
C ILE A 273 15.14 11.95 27.43
N ILE A 274 15.55 11.21 26.41
CA ILE A 274 16.91 10.69 26.25
C ILE A 274 17.67 11.65 25.34
N ASP A 275 18.56 12.45 25.92
CA ASP A 275 19.39 13.39 25.19
C ASP A 275 20.81 12.81 25.04
N CYS A 276 21.13 12.44 23.80
CA CYS A 276 22.35 11.76 23.43
C CYS A 276 23.56 12.71 23.31
N GLY A 277 23.34 14.02 23.46
CA GLY A 277 24.38 15.04 23.57
C GLY A 277 25.27 15.20 22.34
N GLY A 278 24.86 14.70 21.17
CA GLY A 278 25.62 14.77 19.93
C GLY A 278 26.85 13.86 19.90
N SER A 279 26.85 12.75 20.65
CA SER A 279 28.03 11.86 20.77
C SER A 279 27.76 10.36 20.89
N ALA A 280 26.48 9.96 20.93
CA ALA A 280 26.06 8.59 21.17
C ALA A 280 24.68 8.33 20.53
N ARG A 281 24.25 7.06 20.51
CA ARG A 281 22.87 6.67 20.18
C ARG A 281 22.03 6.59 21.45
N ALA A 282 20.71 6.48 21.34
CA ALA A 282 19.87 6.15 22.49
C ALA A 282 19.86 4.63 22.74
N PHE A 283 19.56 3.85 21.71
CA PHE A 283 19.48 2.38 21.78
C PHE A 283 20.35 1.73 20.71
N ASN A 284 21.05 0.66 21.11
CA ASN A 284 21.82 -0.19 20.20
C ASN A 284 21.40 -1.65 20.43
N PHE A 285 20.47 -2.13 19.62
CA PHE A 285 19.99 -3.51 19.65
C PHE A 285 20.94 -4.38 18.81
N GLN A 286 21.70 -5.23 19.50
CA GLN A 286 22.77 -6.03 18.92
C GLN A 286 22.91 -7.40 19.58
N SER A 287 21.97 -7.76 20.45
CA SER A 287 22.06 -8.94 21.32
C SER A 287 20.98 -9.97 21.01
N GLY A 288 20.30 -9.85 19.87
CA GLY A 288 19.27 -10.77 19.40
C GLY A 288 17.90 -10.52 20.03
N GLU A 289 17.59 -9.26 20.34
CA GLU A 289 16.28 -8.85 20.82
C GLU A 289 15.18 -9.26 19.83
N ASP A 290 14.09 -9.84 20.33
CA ASP A 290 12.88 -10.11 19.54
C ASP A 290 11.76 -9.10 19.85
N ALA A 291 10.61 -9.25 19.20
CA ALA A 291 9.47 -8.32 19.31
C ALA A 291 8.94 -8.17 20.76
N ASN A 292 9.30 -9.07 21.69
CA ASN A 292 8.96 -8.93 23.11
C ASN A 292 9.91 -7.99 23.87
N THR A 293 10.94 -7.48 23.22
CA THR A 293 11.73 -6.36 23.71
C THR A 293 11.10 -5.09 23.19
N VAL A 294 10.48 -4.33 24.11
CA VAL A 294 9.65 -3.18 23.77
C VAL A 294 10.30 -1.90 24.28
N VAL A 295 10.48 -0.91 23.42
CA VAL A 295 10.83 0.47 23.80
C VAL A 295 9.64 1.37 23.52
N ALA A 296 9.15 2.08 24.54
CA ALA A 296 7.92 2.87 24.40
C ALA A 296 7.96 4.26 25.08
N GLY A 297 7.46 5.28 24.39
CA GLY A 297 7.08 6.54 25.04
C GLY A 297 8.23 7.49 25.37
N PHE A 298 9.29 7.54 24.56
CA PHE A 298 10.45 8.41 24.79
C PHE A 298 10.56 9.53 23.76
N THR A 299 11.01 10.71 24.21
CA THR A 299 11.62 11.69 23.32
C THR A 299 13.12 11.42 23.25
N ILE A 300 13.64 11.09 22.07
CA ILE A 300 15.06 10.81 21.81
C ILE A 300 15.61 11.94 20.95
N THR A 301 16.68 12.60 21.40
CA THR A 301 17.23 13.75 20.69
C THR A 301 18.76 13.83 20.72
N ASN A 302 19.32 14.59 19.78
CA ASN A 302 20.76 14.80 19.60
C ASN A 302 21.54 13.48 19.48
N GLY A 303 20.93 12.45 18.89
CA GLY A 303 21.60 11.20 18.55
C GLY A 303 22.70 11.45 17.51
N TYR A 304 23.87 10.85 17.68
CA TYR A 304 25.00 11.04 16.76
C TYR A 304 25.80 9.75 16.62
N ALA A 305 25.76 9.17 15.42
CA ALA A 305 26.56 8.03 15.03
C ALA A 305 27.71 8.50 14.12
N HIS A 306 28.95 8.48 14.61
CA HIS A 306 30.14 8.82 13.83
C HIS A 306 31.37 8.11 14.38
N GLU A 307 32.10 7.44 13.50
CA GLU A 307 33.41 6.88 13.83
C GLU A 307 34.40 7.10 12.68
N THR A 308 35.67 7.32 13.02
CA THR A 308 36.77 7.40 12.05
C THR A 308 37.87 6.40 12.42
N ASP A 309 38.55 5.86 11.41
CA ASP A 309 39.75 5.06 11.61
C ASP A 309 40.96 5.93 12.02
N PRO A 310 42.10 5.32 12.41
CA PRO A 310 43.29 6.08 12.82
C PRO A 310 43.93 6.94 11.73
N ASP A 311 43.63 6.65 10.46
CA ASP A 311 44.13 7.40 9.30
C ASP A 311 43.17 8.54 8.91
N GLY A 312 42.02 8.66 9.59
CA GLY A 312 41.03 9.71 9.42
C GLY A 312 39.94 9.36 8.42
N HIS A 313 39.89 8.13 7.88
CA HIS A 313 38.77 7.71 7.04
C HIS A 313 37.51 7.53 7.88
N GLY A 314 36.36 7.91 7.34
CA GLY A 314 35.06 7.60 7.95
C GLY A 314 34.85 6.08 8.03
N LEU A 315 34.10 5.65 9.04
CA LEU A 315 33.58 4.28 9.16
C LEU A 315 32.07 4.25 8.90
N PRO A 316 31.50 3.09 8.51
CA PRO A 316 30.07 2.97 8.29
C PRO A 316 29.28 3.40 9.52
N SER A 317 28.40 4.37 9.37
CA SER A 317 27.71 5.02 10.49
C SER A 317 26.20 4.94 10.28
N PHE A 318 25.55 4.06 11.04
CA PHE A 318 24.12 3.82 10.91
C PHE A 318 23.35 4.07 12.22
N GLY A 319 22.10 4.53 12.09
CA GLY A 319 21.16 4.69 13.19
C GLY A 319 21.57 5.79 14.16
N GLY A 320 21.30 7.05 13.84
CA GLY A 320 21.71 8.17 14.69
C GLY A 320 21.05 8.14 16.07
N ALA A 321 19.80 7.70 16.17
CA ALA A 321 19.08 7.51 17.42
C ALA A 321 19.04 6.03 17.86
N ILE A 322 18.68 5.15 16.93
CA ILE A 322 18.44 3.73 17.19
C ILE A 322 19.09 2.89 16.09
N SER A 323 19.83 1.86 16.48
CA SER A 323 20.41 0.86 15.58
C SER A 323 19.89 -0.53 15.93
N CYS A 324 19.36 -1.24 14.93
CA CYS A 324 18.92 -2.64 15.02
C CYS A 324 19.83 -3.52 14.16
N VAL A 325 20.60 -4.39 14.81
CA VAL A 325 21.55 -5.32 14.19
C VAL A 325 21.25 -6.73 14.69
N ASP A 326 20.95 -7.65 13.76
CA ASP A 326 20.48 -9.01 14.05
C ASP A 326 19.36 -9.06 15.12
N SER A 327 18.52 -8.02 15.20
CA SER A 327 17.57 -7.79 16.30
C SER A 327 16.28 -7.15 15.80
N SER A 328 15.14 -7.63 16.29
CA SER A 328 13.79 -7.24 15.84
C SER A 328 12.89 -6.76 16.99
N PRO A 329 13.26 -5.69 17.72
CA PRO A 329 12.47 -5.15 18.82
C PRO A 329 11.15 -4.50 18.35
N THR A 330 10.25 -4.23 19.30
CA THR A 330 9.10 -3.33 19.08
C THR A 330 9.47 -1.93 19.58
N ILE A 331 9.37 -0.93 18.70
CA ILE A 331 9.62 0.48 19.00
C ILE A 331 8.29 1.21 18.83
N ARG A 332 7.75 1.79 19.89
CA ARG A 332 6.43 2.43 19.83
C ARG A 332 6.34 3.77 20.51
N ARG A 333 5.53 4.69 19.98
CA ARG A 333 5.22 5.96 20.65
C ARG A 333 6.46 6.79 21.03
N CYS A 334 7.49 6.73 20.20
CA CYS A 334 8.72 7.49 20.41
C CYS A 334 8.73 8.73 19.52
N ILE A 335 9.24 9.84 20.06
CA ILE A 335 9.56 11.07 19.31
C ILE A 335 11.07 11.07 19.11
N ILE A 336 11.54 10.79 17.91
CA ILE A 336 12.96 10.79 17.54
C ILE A 336 13.22 12.07 16.76
N THR A 337 14.08 12.93 17.27
CA THR A 337 14.28 14.25 16.68
C THR A 337 15.72 14.75 16.72
N ASP A 338 16.15 15.43 15.66
CA ASP A 338 17.49 16.04 15.56
C ASP A 338 18.64 15.04 15.75
N CYS A 339 18.50 13.84 15.17
CA CYS A 339 19.51 12.78 15.21
C CYS A 339 20.27 12.69 13.88
N VAL A 340 21.55 12.32 13.95
CA VAL A 340 22.46 12.33 12.79
C VAL A 340 23.23 11.03 12.67
N ALA A 341 23.31 10.50 11.46
CA ALA A 341 24.27 9.47 11.08
C ALA A 341 25.34 10.09 10.16
N ASP A 342 26.60 10.07 10.59
CA ASP A 342 27.70 10.80 9.95
C ASP A 342 28.86 9.87 9.60
N GLY A 343 28.96 9.50 8.33
CA GLY A 343 30.05 8.69 7.77
C GLY A 343 31.21 9.54 7.23
N SER A 344 31.29 10.83 7.55
CA SER A 344 32.28 11.73 6.95
C SER A 344 33.72 11.36 7.31
N GLY A 345 34.66 11.67 6.41
CA GLY A 345 36.08 11.56 6.67
C GLY A 345 36.62 12.76 7.46
N GLY A 346 37.64 12.53 8.28
CA GLY A 346 38.31 13.57 9.06
C GLY A 346 39.18 14.50 8.22
N ASP A 347 39.25 15.77 8.61
CA ASP A 347 40.14 16.74 7.96
C ASP A 347 41.62 16.37 8.18
N GLY A 348 42.42 16.60 7.14
CA GLY A 348 43.86 16.44 7.16
C GLY A 348 44.53 17.41 8.14
N ALA A 349 45.55 16.92 8.85
CA ALA A 349 46.27 17.74 9.82
C ALA A 349 46.99 18.92 9.13
N VAL A 350 46.92 20.11 9.73
CA VAL A 350 47.68 21.28 9.28
C VAL A 350 49.18 21.04 9.45
N GLY A 351 49.97 21.36 8.43
CA GLY A 351 51.43 21.34 8.50
C GLY A 351 51.93 22.31 9.58
N VAL A 352 52.59 21.79 10.62
CA VAL A 352 53.08 22.59 11.75
C VAL A 352 54.57 22.88 11.56
N PRO A 353 55.06 24.13 11.69
CA PRO A 353 56.45 24.46 11.42
C PRO A 353 57.44 23.63 12.25
N ASP A 354 58.41 22.99 11.61
CA ASP A 354 59.55 22.35 12.28
C ASP A 354 60.52 23.43 12.81
N SER A 355 61.28 23.05 13.84
CA SER A 355 62.46 23.75 14.33
C SER A 355 63.60 23.88 13.30
N ASP A 356 63.55 23.13 12.19
CA ASP A 356 64.45 23.27 11.04
C ASP A 356 63.79 24.13 9.94
N PRO A 357 64.26 25.37 9.69
CA PRO A 357 63.70 26.27 8.68
C PRO A 357 63.95 25.82 7.23
N ASN A 358 64.52 24.64 6.99
CA ASN A 358 64.70 24.05 5.65
C ASN A 358 63.78 22.85 5.37
N VAL A 359 62.91 22.48 6.32
CA VAL A 359 61.99 21.35 6.18
C VAL A 359 60.57 21.89 6.16
N SER A 360 59.97 21.92 4.98
CA SER A 360 58.57 22.28 4.82
C SER A 360 57.67 21.09 5.12
N ILE A 361 56.81 21.18 6.15
CA ILE A 361 55.86 20.12 6.47
C ILE A 361 54.59 20.28 5.61
N PRO A 362 54.25 19.29 4.76
CA PRO A 362 53.00 19.32 4.02
C PRO A 362 51.80 19.13 4.96
N GLY A 363 50.64 19.63 4.55
CA GLY A 363 49.38 19.27 5.18
C GLY A 363 49.05 17.79 4.95
N GLY A 364 48.38 17.16 5.90
CA GLY A 364 47.87 15.80 5.78
C GLY A 364 46.73 15.72 4.77
N ALA A 365 46.55 14.58 4.12
CA ALA A 365 45.37 14.34 3.29
C ALA A 365 44.11 14.29 4.17
N GLY A 366 42.98 14.73 3.63
CA GLY A 366 41.68 14.49 4.22
C GLY A 366 41.26 13.03 4.04
N GLY A 367 40.58 12.48 5.03
CA GLY A 367 40.10 11.11 4.99
C GLY A 367 38.91 10.94 4.05
N ASP A 368 38.82 9.78 3.41
CA ASP A 368 37.63 9.40 2.64
C ASP A 368 36.45 9.14 3.57
N ALA A 369 35.24 9.49 3.14
CA ALA A 369 34.00 9.15 3.81
C ALA A 369 33.62 7.67 3.62
N ASN A 370 32.61 7.25 4.37
CA ASN A 370 31.99 5.93 4.27
C ASN A 370 30.47 6.02 4.30
N GLU A 371 29.82 4.90 4.05
CA GLU A 371 28.36 4.82 3.99
C GLU A 371 27.72 5.21 5.33
N ALA A 372 26.65 6.00 5.24
CA ALA A 372 25.86 6.37 6.40
C ALA A 372 24.37 6.26 6.11
N GLY A 373 23.56 5.99 7.14
CA GLY A 373 22.12 5.94 6.94
C GLY A 373 21.26 5.74 8.17
N GLY A 374 19.98 6.07 8.04
CA GLY A 374 19.02 6.05 9.15
C GLY A 374 19.37 7.10 10.18
N GLY A 375 19.24 8.38 9.82
CA GLY A 375 19.55 9.50 10.72
C GLY A 375 18.80 9.36 12.06
N GLY A 376 17.57 8.85 12.02
CA GLY A 376 16.83 8.38 13.19
C GLY A 376 17.09 6.89 13.46
N ILE A 377 16.55 6.02 12.61
CA ILE A 377 16.52 4.56 12.83
C ILE A 377 17.21 3.81 11.69
N TYR A 378 18.04 2.84 12.04
CA TYR A 378 18.60 1.87 11.09
C TYR A 378 18.22 0.44 11.45
N CYS A 379 17.88 -0.36 10.43
CA CYS A 379 17.67 -1.80 10.55
C CYS A 379 18.52 -2.55 9.53
N ASP A 380 19.29 -3.52 10.01
CA ASP A 380 20.16 -4.34 9.17
C ASP A 380 19.38 -5.45 8.39
N PRO A 381 20.04 -6.18 7.49
CA PRO A 381 19.44 -7.23 6.68
C PRO A 381 18.72 -8.36 7.43
N ASN A 382 19.04 -8.60 8.70
CA ASN A 382 18.47 -9.69 9.49
C ASN A 382 17.49 -9.19 10.56
N SER A 383 17.21 -7.89 10.55
CA SER A 383 16.36 -7.21 11.52
C SER A 383 14.99 -6.89 10.91
N SER A 384 13.93 -7.22 11.64
CA SER A 384 12.54 -6.96 11.28
C SER A 384 11.77 -6.33 12.44
N PRO A 385 12.20 -5.17 12.98
CA PRO A 385 11.50 -4.50 14.06
C PRO A 385 10.10 -4.03 13.63
N LEU A 386 9.20 -3.95 14.61
CA LEU A 386 7.93 -3.26 14.47
C LEU A 386 8.10 -1.82 14.97
N ILE A 387 7.87 -0.84 14.09
CA ILE A 387 7.94 0.58 14.43
C ILE A 387 6.53 1.15 14.30
N GLU A 388 5.92 1.49 15.43
CA GLU A 388 4.51 1.92 15.47
C GLU A 388 4.30 3.24 16.22
N TYR A 389 3.41 4.11 15.74
CA TYR A 389 3.06 5.37 16.43
C TYR A 389 4.26 6.27 16.75
N CYS A 390 5.32 6.20 15.95
CA CYS A 390 6.54 6.98 16.17
C CYS A 390 6.56 8.24 15.31
N SER A 391 7.16 9.30 15.84
CA SER A 391 7.46 10.53 15.10
C SER A 391 8.97 10.63 14.90
N ILE A 392 9.44 10.64 13.65
CA ILE A 392 10.85 10.65 13.27
C ILE A 392 11.08 11.92 12.45
N THR A 393 11.69 12.92 13.07
CA THR A 393 11.69 14.28 12.53
C THR A 393 13.02 15.01 12.64
N GLY A 394 13.36 15.83 11.65
CA GLY A 394 14.60 16.63 11.71
C GLY A 394 15.89 15.80 11.73
N CYS A 395 15.81 14.51 11.39
CA CYS A 395 16.98 13.65 11.37
C CYS A 395 17.75 13.80 10.05
N SER A 396 19.06 13.58 10.09
CA SER A 396 19.89 13.77 8.90
C SER A 396 21.03 12.77 8.74
N VAL A 397 21.52 12.66 7.50
CA VAL A 397 22.67 11.82 7.15
C VAL A 397 23.71 12.61 6.37
N LEU A 398 24.98 12.40 6.72
CA LEU A 398 26.15 13.06 6.12
C LEU A 398 27.24 12.02 5.81
N ALA A 399 27.96 12.20 4.70
CA ALA A 399 29.09 11.35 4.34
C ALA A 399 30.11 12.10 3.45
N ASN A 400 30.58 13.25 3.92
CA ASN A 400 31.50 14.10 3.17
C ASN A 400 32.95 13.65 3.33
N GLY A 401 33.74 13.73 2.26
CA GLY A 401 35.18 13.55 2.35
C GLY A 401 35.83 14.67 3.16
N GLY A 402 36.82 14.32 3.97
CA GLY A 402 37.58 15.28 4.76
C GLY A 402 38.37 16.24 3.87
N ASN A 403 38.55 17.49 4.29
CA ASN A 403 39.39 18.43 3.57
C ASN A 403 40.86 18.12 3.81
N GLY A 404 41.70 18.36 2.82
CA GLY A 404 43.14 18.32 3.00
C GLY A 404 43.62 19.42 3.96
N GLY A 405 44.60 19.10 4.79
CA GLY A 405 45.20 20.05 5.72
C GLY A 405 45.99 21.14 4.99
N ASP A 406 45.98 22.34 5.52
CA ASP A 406 46.82 23.42 5.01
C ASP A 406 48.30 23.07 5.14
N GLY A 407 49.08 23.40 4.11
CA GLY A 407 50.54 23.31 4.18
C GLY A 407 51.08 24.41 5.09
N GLU A 408 52.27 24.21 5.67
CA GLU A 408 52.86 25.25 6.51
C GLU A 408 53.05 26.58 5.73
N SER A 409 52.84 27.71 6.42
CA SER A 409 53.04 29.04 5.81
C SER A 409 54.53 29.29 5.50
N PRO A 410 54.87 29.95 4.38
CA PRO A 410 56.26 30.21 4.01
C PRO A 410 57.01 31.01 5.08
N TYR A 411 58.23 30.57 5.44
CA TYR A 411 59.06 31.23 6.46
C TYR A 411 59.61 32.62 6.00
N ASP A 412 59.80 32.82 4.70
CA ASP A 412 60.17 34.11 4.09
C ASP A 412 59.00 34.69 3.28
N PRO A 413 58.45 35.86 3.67
CA PRO A 413 57.36 36.50 2.92
C PRO A 413 57.75 36.95 1.49
N ASN A 414 59.03 36.87 1.10
CA ASN A 414 59.50 37.15 -0.26
C ASN A 414 59.84 35.89 -1.08
N SER A 415 59.76 34.70 -0.48
CA SER A 415 59.96 33.40 -1.14
C SER A 415 58.67 32.58 -1.04
N PRO A 416 57.64 32.88 -1.86
CA PRO A 416 56.32 32.28 -1.73
C PRO A 416 56.27 30.79 -2.10
N THR A 417 57.38 30.13 -2.41
CA THR A 417 57.46 28.70 -2.77
C THR A 417 58.05 27.81 -1.69
N ASP A 418 58.50 28.39 -0.56
CA ASP A 418 59.13 27.63 0.54
C ASP A 418 58.13 27.15 1.61
N GLY A 419 56.81 27.28 1.36
CA GLY A 419 55.76 26.71 2.22
C GLY A 419 55.51 25.23 1.92
N GLY A 420 54.94 24.51 2.88
CA GLY A 420 54.54 23.11 2.70
C GLY A 420 53.45 22.97 1.62
N VAL A 421 53.34 21.80 1.00
CA VAL A 421 52.22 21.51 0.06
C VAL A 421 50.94 21.31 0.88
N GLY A 422 49.79 21.77 0.39
CA GLY A 422 48.50 21.42 0.99
C GLY A 422 48.15 19.95 0.77
N GLY A 423 47.44 19.33 1.70
CA GLY A 423 46.97 17.96 1.56
C GLY A 423 45.84 17.83 0.53
N ASP A 424 45.70 16.66 -0.08
CA ASP A 424 44.57 16.35 -0.97
C ASP A 424 43.29 16.11 -0.14
N GLY A 425 42.12 16.36 -0.73
CA GLY A 425 40.83 16.05 -0.10
C GLY A 425 40.45 14.56 -0.21
N GLY A 426 39.59 14.09 0.68
CA GLY A 426 39.02 12.75 0.66
C GLY A 426 37.78 12.62 -0.22
N ALA A 427 37.41 11.41 -0.63
CA ALA A 427 36.19 11.13 -1.38
C ALA A 427 34.93 11.20 -0.49
N GLY A 428 33.79 11.59 -1.05
CA GLY A 428 32.49 11.43 -0.41
C GLY A 428 31.91 10.02 -0.63
N ALA A 429 30.86 9.66 0.13
CA ALA A 429 30.24 8.33 0.09
C ALA A 429 28.70 8.40 0.05
N ASN A 430 28.06 7.25 -0.15
CA ASN A 430 26.60 7.15 -0.28
C ASN A 430 25.89 7.36 1.06
N THR A 431 24.68 7.93 1.00
CA THR A 431 23.83 8.18 2.16
C THR A 431 22.41 7.63 1.94
N TYR A 432 21.81 7.09 3.00
CA TYR A 432 20.55 6.36 2.93
C TYR A 432 19.58 6.76 4.04
N GLY A 433 18.34 7.12 3.72
CA GLY A 433 17.27 7.25 4.72
C GLY A 433 17.53 8.35 5.75
N GLY A 434 17.19 9.60 5.43
CA GLY A 434 17.38 10.73 6.35
C GLY A 434 16.70 10.48 7.71
N GLY A 435 15.50 9.91 7.70
CA GLY A 435 14.81 9.44 8.90
C GLY A 435 15.09 7.96 9.20
N VAL A 436 14.75 7.09 8.24
CA VAL A 436 14.77 5.64 8.43
C VAL A 436 15.48 4.94 7.28
N TYR A 437 16.37 4.01 7.62
CA TYR A 437 17.02 3.13 6.65
C TYR A 437 16.79 1.66 6.99
N PHE A 438 16.15 0.95 6.06
CA PHE A 438 15.98 -0.50 6.07
C PHE A 438 16.92 -1.12 5.04
N ALA A 439 17.94 -1.84 5.50
CA ALA A 439 18.89 -2.50 4.61
C ALA A 439 18.25 -3.66 3.84
N ALA A 440 18.87 -4.08 2.74
CA ALA A 440 18.37 -5.18 1.91
C ALA A 440 18.24 -6.49 2.72
N GLY A 441 17.03 -7.03 2.82
CA GLY A 441 16.70 -8.20 3.64
C GLY A 441 15.87 -7.87 4.88
N SER A 442 15.88 -6.61 5.33
CA SER A 442 15.08 -6.18 6.48
C SER A 442 13.59 -6.32 6.18
N GLY A 443 12.86 -6.96 7.10
CA GLY A 443 11.41 -7.08 7.10
C GLY A 443 10.74 -6.13 8.07
N ALA A 444 11.37 -4.98 8.36
CA ALA A 444 10.82 -3.97 9.25
C ALA A 444 9.45 -3.47 8.76
N ILE A 445 8.57 -3.14 9.70
CA ILE A 445 7.25 -2.58 9.43
C ILE A 445 7.18 -1.19 10.04
N LEU A 446 6.70 -0.23 9.24
CA LEU A 446 6.41 1.12 9.69
C LEU A 446 4.89 1.34 9.69
N SER A 447 4.30 1.56 10.85
CA SER A 447 2.84 1.66 11.01
C SER A 447 2.44 2.86 11.83
N ASN A 448 1.41 3.60 11.42
CA ASN A 448 0.88 4.74 12.21
C ASN A 448 1.95 5.79 12.54
N CYS A 449 2.96 5.98 11.68
CA CYS A 449 4.12 6.81 11.98
C CYS A 449 4.08 8.15 11.24
N ILE A 450 4.91 9.09 11.71
CA ILE A 450 5.18 10.36 11.04
C ILE A 450 6.69 10.43 10.77
N VAL A 451 7.10 10.45 9.50
CA VAL A 451 8.48 10.64 9.06
C VAL A 451 8.55 11.98 8.34
N SER A 452 9.07 13.03 8.99
CA SER A 452 9.04 14.36 8.37
C SER A 452 10.23 15.26 8.63
N ASN A 453 10.50 16.18 7.71
CA ASN A 453 11.60 17.14 7.83
C ASN A 453 12.98 16.46 7.94
N ASN A 454 13.12 15.25 7.40
CA ASN A 454 14.39 14.54 7.40
C ASN A 454 15.18 14.85 6.14
N THR A 455 16.50 14.73 6.22
CA THR A 455 17.41 15.19 5.17
C THR A 455 18.50 14.16 4.91
N VAL A 456 18.65 13.76 3.65
CA VAL A 456 19.78 12.95 3.21
C VAL A 456 20.61 13.78 2.22
N ASN A 457 21.84 14.11 2.61
CA ASN A 457 22.73 14.91 1.78
C ASN A 457 23.66 14.00 0.97
N GLN A 458 23.99 14.42 -0.24
CA GLN A 458 25.00 13.79 -1.04
C GLN A 458 26.35 13.84 -0.30
N GLY A 459 27.08 12.72 -0.25
CA GLY A 459 28.44 12.75 0.24
C GLY A 459 29.35 13.46 -0.76
N ILE A 460 29.78 14.68 -0.46
CA ILE A 460 30.63 15.49 -1.34
C ILE A 460 32.11 15.22 -1.02
N GLY A 461 32.95 15.14 -2.05
CA GLY A 461 34.39 15.05 -1.86
C GLY A 461 35.00 16.32 -1.22
N GLY A 462 36.02 16.12 -0.39
CA GLY A 462 36.69 17.17 0.36
C GLY A 462 37.53 18.10 -0.53
N LEU A 463 37.71 19.34 -0.06
CA LEU A 463 38.58 20.32 -0.69
C LEU A 463 40.06 20.01 -0.43
N GLY A 464 40.94 20.49 -1.30
CA GLY A 464 42.38 20.45 -1.04
C GLY A 464 42.81 21.55 -0.05
N GLY A 465 43.85 21.27 0.73
CA GLY A 465 44.40 22.21 1.70
C GLY A 465 45.06 23.43 1.06
N ALA A 466 44.97 24.59 1.73
CA ALA A 466 45.55 25.83 1.26
C ALA A 466 47.07 25.83 1.49
N ALA A 467 47.82 26.21 0.45
CA ALA A 467 49.26 26.48 0.54
C ALA A 467 49.76 27.24 -0.69
N SER A 468 51.08 27.48 -0.75
CA SER A 468 51.76 27.98 -1.96
C SER A 468 51.56 27.06 -3.17
N THR A 469 51.48 25.75 -2.92
CA THR A 469 50.99 24.73 -3.84
C THR A 469 49.80 24.06 -3.18
N PRO A 470 48.56 24.46 -3.52
CA PRO A 470 47.36 23.89 -2.92
C PRO A 470 47.26 22.39 -3.17
N GLY A 471 46.66 21.67 -2.22
CA GLY A 471 46.28 20.28 -2.45
C GLY A 471 45.15 20.16 -3.46
N THR A 472 44.93 18.95 -3.97
CA THR A 472 43.88 18.67 -4.95
C THR A 472 42.54 18.40 -4.25
N PRO A 473 41.45 19.09 -4.62
CA PRO A 473 40.11 18.71 -4.23
C PRO A 473 39.74 17.35 -4.83
N ASN A 474 39.01 16.54 -4.09
CA ASN A 474 38.46 15.29 -4.59
C ASN A 474 37.04 15.51 -5.10
N THR A 475 36.77 15.13 -6.35
CA THR A 475 35.46 15.31 -6.99
C THR A 475 34.62 14.04 -6.97
N THR A 476 35.06 13.02 -6.23
CA THR A 476 34.30 11.77 -6.06
C THR A 476 33.20 12.03 -5.04
N ASN A 477 31.96 12.10 -5.52
CA ASN A 477 30.78 12.23 -4.68
C ASN A 477 30.05 10.88 -4.58
N GLY A 478 29.39 10.63 -3.45
CA GLY A 478 28.40 9.56 -3.32
C GLY A 478 27.02 9.96 -3.82
N ALA A 479 26.04 9.08 -3.66
CA ALA A 479 24.63 9.35 -3.98
C ALA A 479 23.75 9.32 -2.72
N ALA A 480 22.67 10.10 -2.76
CA ALA A 480 21.68 10.25 -1.69
C ALA A 480 20.36 9.54 -2.01
N PHE A 481 19.86 8.70 -1.10
CA PHE A 481 18.65 7.90 -1.33
C PHE A 481 17.67 7.99 -0.16
N GLY A 482 16.41 8.36 -0.44
CA GLY A 482 15.35 8.31 0.57
C GLY A 482 15.50 9.40 1.62
N GLY A 483 15.01 10.62 1.34
CA GLY A 483 15.07 11.72 2.30
C GLY A 483 14.36 11.36 3.62
N GLY A 484 13.19 10.73 3.53
CA GLY A 484 12.47 10.17 4.66
C GLY A 484 12.89 8.73 4.95
N VAL A 485 12.55 7.83 4.02
CA VAL A 485 12.71 6.38 4.15
C VAL A 485 13.54 5.83 2.98
N CYS A 486 14.54 5.01 3.28
CA CYS A 486 15.25 4.23 2.27
C CYS A 486 15.04 2.73 2.52
N HIS A 487 14.64 2.01 1.48
CA HIS A 487 14.46 0.57 1.50
C HIS A 487 15.41 -0.12 0.52
N GLY A 488 16.33 -0.90 1.08
CA GLY A 488 17.37 -1.60 0.33
C GLY A 488 18.61 -0.76 0.07
N THR A 489 19.66 -1.45 -0.37
CA THR A 489 20.94 -0.86 -0.75
C THR A 489 21.03 -0.87 -2.29
N PRO A 490 21.44 0.23 -2.95
CA PRO A 490 21.61 0.25 -4.40
C PRO A 490 22.47 -0.92 -4.89
N GLY A 491 22.00 -1.62 -5.93
CA GLY A 491 22.66 -2.80 -6.50
C GLY A 491 22.35 -4.14 -5.81
N ALA A 492 21.65 -4.16 -4.67
CA ALA A 492 21.11 -5.38 -4.09
C ALA A 492 19.77 -5.73 -4.75
N ALA A 493 19.69 -6.87 -5.46
CA ALA A 493 18.55 -7.20 -6.32
C ALA A 493 17.45 -8.06 -5.67
N THR A 494 17.55 -8.40 -4.38
CA THR A 494 16.58 -9.30 -3.71
C THR A 494 16.43 -8.98 -2.23
N GLY A 495 15.22 -9.14 -1.68
CA GLY A 495 14.95 -9.06 -0.24
C GLY A 495 14.55 -7.67 0.27
N ASN A 496 14.31 -6.72 -0.63
CA ASN A 496 13.89 -5.37 -0.30
C ASN A 496 12.36 -5.34 -0.12
N ILE A 497 11.82 -5.46 1.11
CA ILE A 497 10.37 -5.44 1.39
C ILE A 497 9.97 -4.18 2.16
N ALA A 498 9.35 -3.21 1.50
CA ALA A 498 8.84 -2.01 2.16
C ALA A 498 7.36 -2.21 2.56
N ASN A 499 7.10 -2.45 3.84
CA ASN A 499 5.74 -2.55 4.38
C ASN A 499 5.45 -1.31 5.23
N ILE A 500 4.66 -0.41 4.67
CA ILE A 500 4.31 0.87 5.32
C ILE A 500 2.80 1.02 5.31
N ASN A 501 2.22 1.24 6.48
CA ASN A 501 0.79 1.46 6.61
C ASN A 501 0.47 2.64 7.52
N ASP A 502 -0.63 3.34 7.24
CA ASP A 502 -1.14 4.45 8.08
C ASP A 502 -0.09 5.52 8.38
N THR A 503 0.85 5.75 7.47
CA THR A 503 2.07 6.53 7.75
C THR A 503 2.14 7.78 6.88
N GLN A 504 2.57 8.88 7.51
CA GLN A 504 2.83 10.15 6.84
C GLN A 504 4.33 10.33 6.62
N VAL A 505 4.75 10.48 5.36
CA VAL A 505 6.14 10.74 4.96
C VAL A 505 6.18 12.09 4.26
N ASN A 506 6.46 13.15 5.02
CA ASN A 506 6.22 14.52 4.58
C ASN A 506 7.42 15.47 4.73
N ASN A 507 7.60 16.42 3.82
CA ASN A 507 8.63 17.47 3.92
C ASN A 507 10.07 16.92 4.02
N ASN A 508 10.34 15.75 3.46
CA ASN A 508 11.67 15.17 3.48
C ASN A 508 12.45 15.57 2.23
N PHE A 509 13.77 15.64 2.37
CA PHE A 509 14.68 16.12 1.33
C PHE A 509 15.78 15.08 1.04
N SER A 510 16.00 14.83 -0.25
CA SER A 510 17.12 14.05 -0.77
C SER A 510 17.84 14.82 -1.87
N ASP A 511 19.17 14.87 -1.82
CA ASP A 511 19.94 15.51 -2.88
C ASP A 511 19.81 14.80 -4.24
N ASN A 512 19.56 13.48 -4.28
CA ASN A 512 19.50 12.71 -5.52
C ASN A 512 18.13 12.08 -5.78
N TRP A 513 17.78 11.04 -5.02
CA TRP A 513 16.63 10.17 -5.31
C TRP A 513 15.67 10.02 -4.14
N GLY A 514 14.37 9.95 -4.45
CA GLY A 514 13.34 9.55 -3.49
C GLY A 514 13.24 10.51 -2.31
N GLY A 515 12.67 11.70 -2.51
CA GLY A 515 12.58 12.70 -1.44
C GLY A 515 11.85 12.16 -0.22
N GLY A 516 10.72 11.48 -0.43
CA GLY A 516 9.98 10.79 0.63
C GLY A 516 10.50 9.38 0.87
N LEU A 517 10.35 8.50 -0.13
CA LEU A 517 10.78 7.11 -0.07
C LEU A 517 11.59 6.71 -1.30
N TRP A 518 12.64 5.92 -1.07
CA TRP A 518 13.39 5.23 -2.12
C TRP A 518 13.34 3.70 -1.94
N GLY A 519 12.97 2.99 -2.99
CA GLY A 519 13.07 1.53 -3.09
C GLY A 519 14.17 1.14 -4.08
N ALA A 520 15.20 0.43 -3.60
CA ALA A 520 16.28 -0.09 -4.44
C ALA A 520 15.80 -1.19 -5.40
N ALA A 521 16.66 -1.61 -6.35
CA ALA A 521 16.30 -2.59 -7.36
C ALA A 521 15.68 -3.88 -6.78
N GLY A 522 14.60 -4.36 -7.36
CA GLY A 522 13.87 -5.53 -6.84
C GLY A 522 13.09 -5.26 -5.55
N CYS A 523 12.80 -4.00 -5.22
CA CYS A 523 11.95 -3.65 -4.08
C CYS A 523 10.53 -4.16 -4.28
N VAL A 524 9.97 -4.79 -3.25
CA VAL A 524 8.57 -5.16 -3.13
C VAL A 524 7.96 -4.24 -2.09
N ALA A 525 7.27 -3.20 -2.54
CA ALA A 525 6.63 -2.21 -1.67
C ALA A 525 5.12 -2.45 -1.60
N THR A 526 4.60 -2.56 -0.37
CA THR A 526 3.17 -2.55 -0.09
C THR A 526 2.89 -1.35 0.80
N LEU A 527 2.20 -0.36 0.25
CA LEU A 527 1.88 0.91 0.88
C LEU A 527 0.36 1.02 0.98
N ALA A 528 -0.16 1.13 2.20
CA ALA A 528 -1.59 1.22 2.46
C ALA A 528 -1.89 2.43 3.35
N ASP A 529 -2.91 3.22 3.01
CA ASP A 529 -3.37 4.34 3.84
C ASP A 529 -2.25 5.36 4.17
N CYS A 530 -1.32 5.54 3.22
CA CYS A 530 -0.14 6.37 3.41
C CYS A 530 -0.25 7.74 2.73
N GLN A 531 0.40 8.74 3.31
CA GLN A 531 0.55 10.06 2.71
C GLN A 531 2.03 10.37 2.44
N PHE A 532 2.36 10.69 1.20
CA PHE A 532 3.68 11.15 0.76
C PHE A 532 3.56 12.61 0.28
N GLY A 533 3.82 13.55 1.16
CA GLY A 533 3.49 14.97 0.98
C GLY A 533 4.68 15.92 0.99
N ASN A 534 4.79 16.83 0.02
CA ASN A 534 5.77 17.93 0.02
C ASN A 534 7.24 17.48 0.14
N ASN A 535 7.57 16.30 -0.37
CA ASN A 535 8.95 15.82 -0.37
C ASN A 535 9.70 16.32 -1.61
N THR A 536 11.02 16.43 -1.51
CA THR A 536 11.86 16.99 -2.58
C THR A 536 13.05 16.08 -2.89
N ALA A 537 13.24 15.79 -4.17
CA ALA A 537 14.44 15.18 -4.71
C ALA A 537 15.13 16.17 -5.66
N HIS A 538 16.37 16.54 -5.40
CA HIS A 538 16.99 17.65 -6.11
C HIS A 538 17.50 17.25 -7.52
N THR A 539 18.33 16.19 -7.67
CA THR A 539 18.98 15.95 -8.98
C THR A 539 18.33 14.92 -9.89
N ASP A 540 17.89 13.76 -9.40
CA ASP A 540 17.71 12.60 -10.30
C ASP A 540 16.27 12.07 -10.41
N GLY A 541 15.40 12.28 -9.42
CA GLY A 541 13.94 12.07 -9.56
C GLY A 541 13.24 11.44 -8.35
N GLY A 542 11.92 11.26 -8.48
CA GLY A 542 11.06 10.67 -7.45
C GLY A 542 10.89 11.59 -6.24
N GLY A 543 10.38 12.80 -6.46
CA GLY A 543 10.22 13.80 -5.41
C GLY A 543 9.50 13.22 -4.19
N GLY A 544 8.41 12.48 -4.41
CA GLY A 544 7.71 11.70 -3.38
C GLY A 544 8.29 10.30 -3.24
N LEU A 545 8.12 9.47 -4.27
CA LEU A 545 8.46 8.05 -4.30
C LEU A 545 9.41 7.77 -5.47
N GLY A 546 10.50 7.04 -5.23
CA GLY A 546 11.37 6.52 -6.28
C GLY A 546 11.56 5.02 -6.15
N PHE A 547 11.36 4.29 -7.25
CA PHE A 547 11.56 2.84 -7.32
C PHE A 547 12.50 2.48 -8.47
N ASP A 548 13.59 1.79 -8.14
CA ASP A 548 14.58 1.35 -9.12
C ASP A 548 14.15 0.06 -9.86
N ALA A 549 14.97 -0.42 -10.78
CA ALA A 549 14.62 -1.45 -11.74
C ALA A 549 14.15 -2.76 -11.10
N ASN A 550 13.22 -3.44 -11.77
CA ASN A 550 12.62 -4.72 -11.34
C ASN A 550 11.82 -4.64 -10.02
N SER A 551 11.41 -3.44 -9.60
CA SER A 551 10.59 -3.27 -8.40
C SER A 551 9.13 -3.62 -8.65
N THR A 552 8.42 -4.05 -7.61
CA THR A 552 6.97 -4.17 -7.57
C THR A 552 6.45 -3.28 -6.46
N ALA A 553 5.55 -2.36 -6.78
CA ALA A 553 4.96 -1.44 -5.80
C ALA A 553 3.44 -1.47 -5.91
N ILE A 554 2.77 -1.62 -4.78
CA ILE A 554 1.32 -1.55 -4.64
C ILE A 554 1.00 -0.43 -3.67
N LEU A 555 0.26 0.57 -4.13
CA LEU A 555 -0.28 1.64 -3.33
C LEU A 555 -1.79 1.47 -3.30
N THR A 556 -2.35 1.37 -2.09
CA THR A 556 -3.78 1.27 -1.85
C THR A 556 -4.20 2.38 -0.91
N ASP A 557 -5.24 3.12 -1.26
CA ASP A 557 -5.77 4.22 -0.43
C ASP A 557 -4.73 5.32 -0.09
N CYS A 558 -3.72 5.48 -0.96
CA CYS A 558 -2.57 6.36 -0.71
C CYS A 558 -2.71 7.74 -1.36
N ALA A 559 -2.06 8.76 -0.79
CA ALA A 559 -1.91 10.09 -1.41
C ALA A 559 -0.44 10.43 -1.64
N VAL A 560 -0.10 10.81 -2.87
CA VAL A 560 1.21 11.35 -3.27
C VAL A 560 1.00 12.79 -3.72
N SER A 561 1.33 13.75 -2.87
CA SER A 561 0.92 15.15 -3.08
C SER A 561 2.00 16.21 -2.85
N GLY A 562 2.01 17.26 -3.67
CA GLY A 562 2.90 18.41 -3.48
C GLY A 562 4.40 18.11 -3.59
N ASN A 563 4.78 16.95 -4.13
CA ASN A 563 6.18 16.54 -4.19
C ASN A 563 6.89 17.14 -5.40
N GLN A 564 8.19 17.37 -5.27
CA GLN A 564 9.01 18.09 -6.25
C GLN A 564 10.26 17.30 -6.64
N ALA A 565 10.48 17.14 -7.94
CA ALA A 565 11.77 16.78 -8.52
C ALA A 565 12.39 18.02 -9.18
N ASP A 566 13.49 18.56 -8.64
CA ASP A 566 13.99 19.86 -9.12
C ASP A 566 14.65 19.74 -10.51
N SER A 567 15.49 18.71 -10.69
CA SER A 567 16.23 18.46 -11.93
C SER A 567 15.97 17.09 -12.56
N GLY A 568 15.16 16.23 -11.92
CA GLY A 568 14.86 14.86 -12.36
C GLY A 568 13.40 14.66 -12.80
N ASP A 569 13.06 13.40 -13.05
CA ASP A 569 11.73 12.96 -13.49
C ASP A 569 10.88 12.45 -12.32
N GLY A 570 9.56 12.37 -12.51
CA GLY A 570 8.66 11.79 -11.52
C GLY A 570 8.53 12.67 -10.28
N GLY A 571 7.90 13.83 -10.40
CA GLY A 571 7.70 14.75 -9.28
C GLY A 571 7.02 14.06 -8.09
N GLY A 572 5.91 13.36 -8.36
CA GLY A 572 5.26 12.47 -7.41
C GLY A 572 5.97 11.13 -7.32
N ILE A 573 5.94 10.36 -8.40
CA ILE A 573 6.46 9.00 -8.48
C ILE A 573 7.42 8.86 -9.67
N TRP A 574 8.61 8.35 -9.40
CA TRP A 574 9.52 7.86 -10.41
C TRP A 574 9.60 6.34 -10.35
N PHE A 575 9.19 5.66 -11.42
CA PHE A 575 9.17 4.20 -11.50
C PHE A 575 10.04 3.71 -12.66
N ASN A 576 11.17 3.08 -12.33
CA ASN A 576 12.14 2.64 -13.33
C ASN A 576 11.65 1.37 -14.08
N HIS A 577 12.52 0.84 -14.94
CA HIS A 577 12.18 -0.22 -15.88
C HIS A 577 12.01 -1.62 -15.26
N HIS A 578 11.27 -2.48 -15.97
CA HIS A 578 11.09 -3.92 -15.68
C HIS A 578 10.32 -4.26 -14.39
N GLY A 579 9.58 -3.29 -13.85
CA GLY A 579 8.77 -3.44 -12.65
C GLY A 579 7.28 -3.46 -12.91
N THR A 580 6.50 -3.61 -11.84
CA THR A 580 5.04 -3.41 -11.86
C THR A 580 4.63 -2.43 -10.77
N LEU A 581 3.93 -1.36 -11.15
CA LEU A 581 3.31 -0.41 -10.22
C LEU A 581 1.79 -0.57 -10.30
N THR A 582 1.13 -0.72 -9.15
CA THR A 582 -0.33 -0.71 -9.05
C THR A 582 -0.77 0.39 -8.10
N LEU A 583 -1.66 1.25 -8.60
CA LEU A 583 -2.22 2.40 -7.92
C LEU A 583 -3.72 2.15 -7.82
N ASP A 584 -4.16 1.79 -6.63
CA ASP A 584 -5.54 1.38 -6.33
C ASP A 584 -6.14 2.41 -5.37
N ASN A 585 -7.21 3.09 -5.79
CA ASN A 585 -7.81 4.21 -5.06
C ASN A 585 -6.76 5.22 -4.54
N THR A 586 -5.82 5.60 -5.42
CA THR A 586 -4.66 6.41 -5.06
C THR A 586 -4.69 7.77 -5.75
N ASP A 587 -4.35 8.81 -4.99
CA ASP A 587 -4.31 10.20 -5.47
C ASP A 587 -2.87 10.63 -5.74
N ILE A 588 -2.59 11.14 -6.93
CA ILE A 588 -1.32 11.76 -7.33
C ILE A 588 -1.60 13.21 -7.70
N THR A 589 -1.38 14.13 -6.75
CA THR A 589 -1.90 15.50 -6.87
C THR A 589 -0.88 16.61 -6.62
N GLY A 590 -0.89 17.66 -7.45
CA GLY A 590 -0.08 18.85 -7.20
C GLY A 590 1.44 18.61 -7.20
N ASN A 591 1.92 17.56 -7.86
CA ASN A 591 3.35 17.23 -7.90
C ASN A 591 4.02 17.88 -9.12
N SER A 592 5.32 18.14 -9.02
CA SER A 592 6.05 18.88 -10.05
C SER A 592 7.43 18.31 -10.35
N ALA A 593 7.78 18.31 -11.64
CA ALA A 593 9.12 18.04 -12.13
C ALA A 593 9.58 19.26 -12.95
N SER A 594 10.56 20.02 -12.45
CA SER A 594 10.82 21.40 -12.90
C SER A 594 11.97 21.60 -13.89
N SER A 595 12.70 20.54 -14.22
CA SER A 595 13.84 20.62 -15.13
C SER A 595 13.41 20.94 -16.57
N THR A 596 14.36 21.42 -17.39
CA THR A 596 14.07 21.79 -18.78
C THR A 596 13.84 20.59 -19.71
N ASP A 597 13.99 19.38 -19.21
CA ASP A 597 13.71 18.14 -19.94
C ASP A 597 12.88 17.17 -19.06
N ALA A 598 12.23 17.71 -18.01
CA ALA A 598 11.58 16.92 -16.97
C ALA A 598 10.30 16.23 -17.45
N ALA A 599 10.17 14.97 -17.06
CA ALA A 599 9.04 14.12 -17.42
C ALA A 599 8.25 13.64 -16.18
N GLY A 600 6.94 13.48 -16.35
CA GLY A 600 6.04 12.90 -15.35
C GLY A 600 5.91 13.75 -14.09
N GLY A 601 5.12 14.83 -14.13
CA GLY A 601 4.92 15.68 -12.95
C GLY A 601 4.30 14.87 -11.81
N GLY A 602 3.25 14.11 -12.13
CA GLY A 602 2.65 13.14 -11.23
C GLY A 602 3.45 11.83 -11.20
N LEU A 603 3.56 11.18 -12.36
CA LEU A 603 4.21 9.88 -12.50
C LEU A 603 5.06 9.82 -13.78
N PHE A 604 6.32 9.40 -13.62
CA PHE A 604 7.17 8.93 -14.70
C PHE A 604 7.35 7.42 -14.60
N ALA A 605 7.17 6.70 -15.72
CA ALA A 605 7.40 5.26 -15.80
C ALA A 605 8.23 4.86 -17.03
N GLY A 606 9.29 4.09 -16.78
CA GLY A 606 10.07 3.40 -17.82
C GLY A 606 11.48 3.95 -18.08
N ASN A 607 12.11 3.49 -19.17
CA ASN A 607 13.47 3.88 -19.58
C ASN A 607 13.70 3.45 -21.04
N THR A 608 14.45 4.24 -21.82
CA THR A 608 14.82 3.95 -23.23
C THR A 608 15.81 2.78 -23.42
N ALA A 609 16.06 1.97 -22.40
CA ALA A 609 17.14 0.98 -22.39
C ALA A 609 16.73 -0.42 -22.89
N ASN A 610 15.43 -0.78 -22.94
CA ASN A 610 14.96 -2.12 -23.30
C ASN A 610 13.40 -2.18 -23.39
N PRO A 611 12.79 -2.92 -24.35
CA PRO A 611 11.37 -2.77 -24.68
C PRO A 611 10.40 -3.32 -23.62
N LEU A 612 9.31 -2.56 -23.39
CA LEU A 612 7.99 -2.93 -22.81
C LEU A 612 7.94 -3.97 -21.67
N ALA A 613 8.89 -3.92 -20.73
CA ALA A 613 8.86 -4.79 -19.54
C ALA A 613 8.35 -4.09 -18.27
N THR A 614 8.02 -2.80 -18.36
CA THR A 614 7.42 -2.03 -17.27
C THR A 614 5.89 -2.03 -17.40
N THR A 615 5.20 -2.24 -16.29
CA THR A 615 3.73 -2.20 -16.24
C THR A 615 3.26 -1.24 -15.17
N VAL A 616 2.25 -0.42 -15.48
CA VAL A 616 1.56 0.47 -14.55
C VAL A 616 0.06 0.19 -14.65
N ASN A 617 -0.60 0.02 -13.51
CA ASN A 617 -2.05 -0.13 -13.41
C ASN A 617 -2.60 0.98 -12.52
N LEU A 618 -3.59 1.74 -13.01
CA LEU A 618 -4.28 2.80 -12.29
C LEU A 618 -5.77 2.45 -12.24
N GLN A 619 -6.36 2.27 -11.07
CA GLN A 619 -7.71 1.69 -10.96
C GLN A 619 -8.50 2.22 -9.77
N ASN A 620 -9.80 1.91 -9.75
CA ASN A 620 -10.73 2.10 -8.62
C ASN A 620 -10.77 3.55 -8.11
N ASN A 621 -11.17 4.51 -8.96
CA ASN A 621 -11.26 5.94 -8.63
C ASN A 621 -9.92 6.62 -8.29
N SER A 622 -8.80 6.08 -8.78
CA SER A 622 -7.52 6.76 -8.68
C SER A 622 -7.57 8.10 -9.43
N THR A 623 -6.91 9.12 -8.87
CA THR A 623 -6.91 10.48 -9.43
C THR A 623 -5.50 10.97 -9.69
N VAL A 624 -5.25 11.53 -10.88
CA VAL A 624 -4.01 12.22 -11.24
C VAL A 624 -4.36 13.65 -11.56
N SER A 625 -4.06 14.59 -10.66
CA SER A 625 -4.46 15.99 -10.86
C SER A 625 -3.45 17.06 -10.51
N ASP A 626 -3.58 18.21 -11.17
CA ASP A 626 -2.83 19.43 -10.84
C ASP A 626 -1.31 19.27 -10.88
N ASN A 627 -0.81 18.24 -11.57
CA ASN A 627 0.61 17.96 -11.66
C ASN A 627 1.24 18.74 -12.82
N THR A 628 2.53 19.06 -12.70
CA THR A 628 3.24 19.89 -13.69
C THR A 628 4.58 19.29 -14.09
N SER A 629 4.83 19.17 -15.40
CA SER A 629 6.14 18.83 -15.98
C SER A 629 6.26 19.38 -17.40
N GLN A 630 7.33 19.06 -18.12
CA GLN A 630 7.37 19.33 -19.55
C GLN A 630 6.70 18.22 -20.37
N PHE A 631 7.07 16.97 -20.10
CA PHE A 631 6.51 15.80 -20.77
C PHE A 631 5.59 15.06 -19.80
N GLY A 632 4.30 14.97 -20.11
CA GLY A 632 3.36 14.25 -19.27
C GLY A 632 3.15 14.96 -17.93
N GLY A 633 2.38 16.05 -17.92
CA GLY A 633 2.11 16.83 -16.71
C GLY A 633 1.60 15.93 -15.58
N GLY A 634 0.59 15.11 -15.90
CA GLY A 634 0.13 14.00 -15.07
C GLY A 634 1.04 12.79 -15.19
N LEU A 635 0.99 12.11 -16.34
CA LEU A 635 1.65 10.83 -16.59
C LEU A 635 2.65 10.92 -17.75
N CYS A 636 3.86 10.39 -17.58
CA CYS A 636 4.80 10.16 -18.67
C CYS A 636 5.21 8.69 -18.75
N LEU A 637 5.01 8.09 -19.92
CA LEU A 637 5.28 6.68 -20.19
C LEU A 637 6.33 6.54 -21.29
N VAL A 638 7.37 5.78 -21.00
CA VAL A 638 8.42 5.46 -21.97
C VAL A 638 8.61 3.95 -21.99
N GLU A 639 8.32 3.30 -23.12
CA GLU A 639 8.42 1.84 -23.25
C GLU A 639 7.69 1.10 -22.11
N THR A 640 6.47 1.54 -21.80
CA THR A 640 5.65 1.04 -20.69
C THR A 640 4.28 0.54 -21.15
N ASN A 641 3.76 -0.48 -20.47
CA ASN A 641 2.36 -0.90 -20.58
C ASN A 641 1.55 -0.21 -19.48
N LEU A 642 0.56 0.60 -19.83
CA LEU A 642 -0.35 1.25 -18.89
C LEU A 642 -1.77 0.72 -19.07
N THR A 643 -2.44 0.41 -17.97
CA THR A 643 -3.89 0.24 -17.91
C THR A 643 -4.48 1.25 -16.93
N VAL A 644 -5.52 1.97 -17.35
CA VAL A 644 -6.27 2.91 -16.51
C VAL A 644 -7.76 2.55 -16.58
N GLU A 645 -8.36 2.28 -15.42
CA GLU A 645 -9.77 1.89 -15.26
C GLU A 645 -10.46 2.80 -14.23
N ASP A 646 -11.70 3.21 -14.51
CA ASP A 646 -12.57 3.91 -13.54
C ASP A 646 -11.83 5.06 -12.81
N SER A 647 -11.10 5.90 -13.54
CA SER A 647 -10.14 6.86 -12.95
C SER A 647 -10.21 8.26 -13.61
N VAL A 648 -9.65 9.25 -12.92
CA VAL A 648 -9.72 10.66 -13.35
C VAL A 648 -8.32 11.25 -13.55
N ILE A 649 -8.09 11.87 -14.71
CA ILE A 649 -6.89 12.66 -15.00
C ILE A 649 -7.30 14.11 -15.27
N SER A 650 -6.92 15.05 -14.40
CA SER A 650 -7.42 16.42 -14.55
C SER A 650 -6.52 17.56 -14.11
N GLY A 651 -6.66 18.74 -14.72
CA GLY A 651 -5.95 19.94 -14.28
C GLY A 651 -4.42 19.88 -14.42
N ASN A 652 -3.87 18.85 -15.09
CA ASN A 652 -2.43 18.68 -15.21
C ASN A 652 -1.88 19.60 -16.30
N THR A 653 -0.66 20.11 -16.09
CA THR A 653 -0.01 21.09 -16.98
C THR A 653 1.28 20.53 -17.57
N GLY A 654 1.39 20.55 -18.90
CA GLY A 654 2.54 20.08 -19.66
C GLY A 654 2.98 21.04 -20.77
N ILE A 655 4.07 20.69 -21.46
CA ILE A 655 4.40 21.20 -22.81
C ILE A 655 3.99 20.15 -23.85
N TYR A 656 4.13 18.86 -23.53
CA TYR A 656 3.66 17.75 -24.36
C TYR A 656 2.89 16.78 -23.46
N GLY A 657 1.60 16.55 -23.73
CA GLY A 657 0.79 15.66 -22.89
C GLY A 657 0.48 16.29 -21.54
N GLY A 658 -0.53 17.16 -21.46
CA GLY A 658 -0.93 17.77 -20.18
C GLY A 658 -1.38 16.70 -19.20
N GLY A 659 -2.37 15.90 -19.59
CA GLY A 659 -2.81 14.72 -18.86
C GLY A 659 -1.77 13.59 -18.94
N ALA A 660 -1.44 13.14 -20.15
CA ALA A 660 -0.44 12.09 -20.34
C ALA A 660 0.38 12.20 -21.64
N TYR A 661 1.65 11.80 -21.56
CA TYR A 661 2.59 11.68 -22.68
C TYR A 661 3.11 10.24 -22.78
N TRP A 662 3.00 9.61 -23.94
CA TRP A 662 3.42 8.22 -24.13
C TRP A 662 4.36 8.11 -25.34
N TYR A 663 5.48 7.43 -25.15
CA TYR A 663 6.46 7.16 -26.21
C TYR A 663 6.79 5.67 -26.26
N SER A 664 6.70 5.08 -27.46
CA SER A 664 7.00 3.66 -27.69
C SER A 664 6.28 2.73 -26.69
N SER A 665 5.06 3.09 -26.31
CA SER A 665 4.30 2.51 -25.20
C SER A 665 3.00 1.86 -25.66
N ILE A 666 2.38 1.09 -24.77
CA ILE A 666 1.01 0.58 -24.92
C ILE A 666 0.20 1.19 -23.78
N ALA A 667 -0.88 1.90 -24.09
CA ALA A 667 -1.77 2.41 -23.05
C ALA A 667 -3.24 2.08 -23.39
N ASP A 668 -3.91 1.51 -22.40
CA ASP A 668 -5.31 1.13 -22.46
C ASP A 668 -6.07 1.92 -21.38
N PHE A 669 -7.05 2.73 -21.80
CA PHE A 669 -7.91 3.54 -20.94
C PHE A 669 -9.35 3.08 -21.10
N HIS A 670 -10.03 2.84 -19.98
CA HIS A 670 -11.46 2.53 -19.97
C HIS A 670 -12.21 3.10 -18.77
N ASP A 671 -13.47 3.49 -18.99
CA ASP A 671 -14.33 4.12 -17.98
C ASP A 671 -13.68 5.36 -17.32
N CYS A 672 -12.89 6.13 -18.07
CA CYS A 672 -12.07 7.22 -17.54
C CYS A 672 -12.61 8.60 -17.86
N THR A 673 -12.26 9.58 -17.02
CA THR A 673 -12.47 11.01 -17.33
C THR A 673 -11.15 11.76 -17.40
N VAL A 674 -10.89 12.44 -18.52
CA VAL A 674 -9.69 13.22 -18.79
C VAL A 674 -10.09 14.66 -19.05
N LYS A 675 -9.88 15.55 -18.09
CA LYS A 675 -10.47 16.89 -18.18
C LYS A 675 -9.59 18.04 -17.73
N ASP A 676 -9.82 19.21 -18.31
CA ASP A 676 -9.18 20.46 -17.88
C ASP A 676 -7.64 20.39 -17.84
N ASN A 677 -7.03 19.49 -18.62
CA ASN A 677 -5.58 19.42 -18.72
C ASN A 677 -5.10 20.46 -19.72
N ILE A 678 -3.96 21.05 -19.44
CA ILE A 678 -3.46 22.21 -20.16
C ILE A 678 -2.08 21.90 -20.71
N VAL A 679 -1.85 22.26 -21.96
CA VAL A 679 -0.53 22.31 -22.55
C VAL A 679 -0.21 23.74 -22.95
N THR A 680 0.85 24.28 -22.35
CA THR A 680 1.31 25.66 -22.59
C THR A 680 2.72 25.69 -23.15
N GLY A 681 3.00 26.62 -24.06
CA GLY A 681 4.37 26.77 -24.57
C GLY A 681 4.45 27.40 -25.96
N ASP A 682 5.25 26.80 -26.83
CA ASP A 682 5.36 27.21 -28.23
C ASP A 682 4.37 26.42 -29.12
N THR A 683 4.49 26.62 -30.43
CA THR A 683 3.59 26.02 -31.43
C THR A 683 3.71 24.50 -31.55
N SER A 684 4.69 23.86 -30.90
CA SER A 684 4.81 22.40 -30.84
C SER A 684 4.06 21.79 -29.64
N SER A 685 3.61 22.61 -28.70
CA SER A 685 3.05 22.16 -27.42
C SER A 685 1.67 21.52 -27.62
N SER A 686 1.58 20.20 -27.64
CA SER A 686 0.39 19.49 -28.15
C SER A 686 -0.16 18.44 -27.19
N GLY A 687 -1.38 17.98 -27.48
CA GLY A 687 -1.99 16.84 -26.78
C GLY A 687 -2.34 17.16 -25.34
N ALA A 688 -3.24 18.11 -25.09
CA ALA A 688 -3.49 18.54 -23.71
C ALA A 688 -4.10 17.45 -22.83
N GLY A 689 -5.04 16.66 -23.35
CA GLY A 689 -5.40 15.38 -22.74
C GLY A 689 -4.26 14.38 -22.91
N PHE A 690 -4.03 13.92 -24.15
CA PHE A 690 -3.03 12.89 -24.48
C PHE A 690 -2.10 13.29 -25.62
N TYR A 691 -0.81 13.04 -25.45
CA TYR A 691 0.20 13.07 -26.51
C TYR A 691 0.74 11.65 -26.72
N ILE A 692 0.49 11.10 -27.91
CA ILE A 692 0.73 9.69 -28.24
C ILE A 692 1.78 9.63 -29.35
N LEU A 693 3.00 9.19 -29.03
CA LEU A 693 4.13 9.12 -29.95
C LEU A 693 4.59 7.68 -30.19
N ASP A 694 4.58 7.23 -31.44
CA ASP A 694 5.06 5.90 -31.85
C ASP A 694 4.48 4.77 -30.96
N SER A 695 3.21 4.89 -30.57
CA SER A 695 2.60 4.10 -29.50
C SER A 695 1.29 3.45 -29.92
N THR A 696 0.98 2.33 -29.28
CA THR A 696 -0.33 1.65 -29.33
C THR A 696 -1.26 2.29 -28.31
N ALA A 697 -2.50 2.53 -28.70
CA ALA A 697 -3.49 3.21 -27.87
C ALA A 697 -4.86 2.54 -28.00
N THR A 698 -5.48 2.22 -26.86
CA THR A 698 -6.89 1.85 -26.78
C THR A 698 -7.57 2.81 -25.81
N ILE A 699 -8.45 3.66 -26.32
CA ILE A 699 -9.20 4.65 -25.53
C ILE A 699 -10.67 4.29 -25.69
N GLU A 700 -11.25 3.63 -24.71
CA GLU A 700 -12.62 3.10 -24.74
C GLU A 700 -13.43 3.70 -23.60
N ASP A 701 -14.70 4.09 -23.82
CA ASP A 701 -15.54 4.62 -22.72
C ASP A 701 -14.92 5.82 -21.98
N VAL A 702 -14.15 6.66 -22.68
CA VAL A 702 -13.45 7.80 -22.09
C VAL A 702 -14.16 9.11 -22.40
N VAL A 703 -14.32 9.95 -21.38
CA VAL A 703 -14.75 11.34 -21.52
C VAL A 703 -13.54 12.26 -21.52
N LEU A 704 -13.23 12.89 -22.66
CA LEU A 704 -12.19 13.90 -22.79
C LEU A 704 -12.82 15.29 -22.94
N THR A 705 -12.68 16.15 -21.94
CA THR A 705 -13.37 17.46 -21.96
C THR A 705 -12.59 18.62 -21.37
N GLY A 706 -12.74 19.82 -21.97
CA GLY A 706 -12.13 21.03 -21.43
C GLY A 706 -10.60 21.07 -21.52
N ASN A 707 -9.96 20.16 -22.26
CA ASN A 707 -8.51 20.14 -22.39
C ASN A 707 -8.05 21.22 -23.39
N GLU A 708 -6.99 21.95 -23.08
CA GLU A 708 -6.53 23.14 -23.82
C GLU A 708 -5.05 23.03 -24.23
N ALA A 709 -4.77 23.06 -25.53
CA ALA A 709 -3.42 23.02 -26.09
C ALA A 709 -3.05 24.31 -26.85
N ASP A 710 -1.90 24.90 -26.53
CA ASP A 710 -1.31 26.00 -27.31
C ASP A 710 -0.82 25.57 -28.71
N GLY A 711 -0.74 24.28 -28.98
CA GLY A 711 -0.34 23.65 -30.24
C GLY A 711 -1.49 22.91 -30.92
N PHE A 712 -1.34 21.59 -31.06
CA PHE A 712 -2.28 20.71 -31.77
C PHE A 712 -3.00 19.76 -30.81
N GLY A 713 -4.20 19.29 -31.19
CA GLY A 713 -4.88 18.18 -30.51
C GLY A 713 -5.29 18.54 -29.09
N GLY A 714 -6.35 19.34 -28.93
CA GLY A 714 -6.81 19.76 -27.60
C GLY A 714 -7.12 18.58 -26.68
N ALA A 715 -7.82 17.56 -27.19
CA ALA A 715 -8.02 16.31 -26.48
C ALA A 715 -6.83 15.37 -26.68
N ILE A 716 -6.50 15.05 -27.94
CA ILE A 716 -5.54 14.00 -28.30
C ILE A 716 -4.67 14.46 -29.47
N PHE A 717 -3.37 14.27 -29.35
CA PHE A 717 -2.41 14.39 -30.43
C PHE A 717 -1.74 13.05 -30.71
N PHE A 718 -1.94 12.51 -31.92
CA PHE A 718 -1.24 11.33 -32.41
C PHE A 718 -0.07 11.75 -33.31
N ALA A 719 1.11 11.20 -33.02
CA ALA A 719 2.29 11.32 -33.86
C ALA A 719 2.95 9.94 -34.03
N GLY A 720 3.20 9.52 -35.27
CA GLY A 720 3.87 8.24 -35.51
C GLY A 720 2.91 7.03 -35.57
N PRO A 721 3.36 5.93 -36.19
CA PRO A 721 2.58 4.72 -36.31
C PRO A 721 2.43 3.99 -34.95
N PRO A 722 1.43 3.10 -34.80
CA PRO A 722 1.40 2.18 -33.66
C PRO A 722 2.61 1.24 -33.66
N LEU A 723 2.87 0.64 -32.51
CA LEU A 723 3.87 -0.43 -32.40
C LEU A 723 3.48 -1.62 -33.30
N VAL A 724 4.49 -2.40 -33.72
CA VAL A 724 4.28 -3.52 -34.66
C VAL A 724 3.26 -4.51 -34.12
N GLY A 725 2.12 -4.62 -34.80
CA GLY A 725 1.01 -5.51 -34.44
C GLY A 725 -0.01 -4.90 -33.47
N GLY A 726 0.18 -3.66 -33.04
CA GLY A 726 -0.80 -2.86 -32.30
C GLY A 726 -1.65 -1.96 -33.21
N SER A 727 -2.55 -1.20 -32.58
CA SER A 727 -3.44 -0.23 -33.21
C SER A 727 -3.53 1.05 -32.38
N GLN A 728 -4.07 2.10 -32.99
CA GLN A 728 -4.52 3.31 -32.32
C GLN A 728 -6.04 3.36 -32.47
N SER A 729 -6.79 3.34 -31.36
CA SER A 729 -8.25 3.23 -31.38
C SER A 729 -8.87 4.13 -30.32
N ILE A 730 -9.91 4.86 -30.73
CA ILE A 730 -10.83 5.59 -29.86
C ILE A 730 -12.21 5.00 -30.11
N ILE A 731 -12.80 4.41 -29.07
CA ILE A 731 -14.04 3.65 -29.16
C ILE A 731 -14.99 4.18 -28.10
N ASN A 732 -16.26 4.33 -28.46
CA ASN A 732 -17.32 4.73 -27.54
C ASN A 732 -16.90 5.85 -26.59
N SER A 733 -16.35 6.95 -27.12
CA SER A 733 -15.76 8.02 -26.31
C SER A 733 -16.37 9.37 -26.64
N LEU A 734 -16.38 10.25 -25.64
CA LEU A 734 -16.95 11.59 -25.73
C LEU A 734 -15.83 12.63 -25.68
N LEU A 735 -15.59 13.32 -26.79
CA LEU A 735 -14.54 14.34 -26.92
C LEU A 735 -15.18 15.71 -27.11
N VAL A 736 -15.31 16.47 -26.02
CA VAL A 736 -16.13 17.69 -26.05
C VAL A 736 -15.50 18.89 -25.37
N LYS A 737 -15.71 20.07 -25.94
CA LYS A 737 -15.22 21.35 -25.38
C LYS A 737 -13.70 21.41 -25.20
N ASN A 738 -12.95 20.63 -25.98
CA ASN A 738 -11.50 20.73 -26.01
C ASN A 738 -11.08 21.84 -26.97
N SER A 739 -9.89 22.39 -26.76
CA SER A 739 -9.39 23.46 -27.60
C SER A 739 -7.93 23.32 -27.96
N ALA A 740 -7.60 23.73 -29.18
CA ALA A 740 -6.24 23.83 -29.69
C ALA A 740 -6.02 25.22 -30.29
N ALA A 741 -4.79 25.71 -30.31
CA ALA A 741 -4.49 26.96 -31.02
C ALA A 741 -4.30 26.74 -32.52
N TYR A 742 -3.81 25.59 -32.97
CA TYR A 742 -3.49 25.33 -34.38
C TYR A 742 -4.45 24.35 -35.04
N ASP A 743 -4.30 23.05 -34.86
CA ASP A 743 -5.14 22.08 -35.57
C ASP A 743 -5.70 21.02 -34.64
N GLY A 744 -6.88 20.52 -34.98
CA GLY A 744 -7.51 19.44 -34.24
C GLY A 744 -7.96 19.89 -32.87
N GLY A 745 -9.06 20.65 -32.80
CA GLY A 745 -9.59 21.12 -31.51
C GLY A 745 -9.85 19.95 -30.54
N ALA A 746 -10.28 18.79 -31.06
CA ALA A 746 -10.28 17.54 -30.32
C ALA A 746 -9.05 16.67 -30.66
N ILE A 747 -8.98 16.18 -31.90
CA ILE A 747 -7.99 15.19 -32.34
C ILE A 747 -7.11 15.79 -33.42
N SER A 748 -5.80 15.66 -33.30
CA SER A 748 -4.86 15.90 -34.41
C SER A 748 -4.02 14.65 -34.67
N CYS A 749 -3.96 14.22 -35.94
CA CYS A 749 -3.24 13.05 -36.40
C CYS A 749 -2.13 13.44 -37.36
N ASN A 750 -0.88 13.21 -36.95
CA ASN A 750 0.29 13.62 -37.70
C ASN A 750 1.30 12.46 -37.91
N PHE A 751 2.12 12.56 -38.96
CA PHE A 751 3.35 11.79 -39.14
C PHE A 751 3.16 10.26 -39.10
N ASP A 752 2.48 9.68 -40.08
CA ASP A 752 2.17 8.24 -40.19
C ASP A 752 1.26 7.69 -39.08
N ALA A 753 0.62 8.55 -38.28
CA ALA A 753 -0.44 8.14 -37.36
C ALA A 753 -1.60 7.48 -38.13
N SER A 754 -2.23 6.48 -37.49
CA SER A 754 -3.28 5.67 -38.13
C SER A 754 -4.45 5.31 -37.19
N PRO A 755 -5.08 6.26 -36.47
CA PRO A 755 -6.15 5.92 -35.53
C PRO A 755 -7.47 5.54 -36.21
N MET A 756 -8.25 4.70 -35.51
CA MET A 756 -9.66 4.44 -35.77
C MET A 756 -10.52 5.11 -34.69
N VAL A 757 -11.56 5.82 -35.10
CA VAL A 757 -12.56 6.46 -34.24
C VAL A 757 -13.92 5.80 -34.52
N ALA A 758 -14.48 5.12 -33.51
CA ALA A 758 -15.70 4.34 -33.64
C ALA A 758 -16.71 4.67 -32.52
N ASN A 759 -17.98 4.84 -32.85
CA ASN A 759 -19.05 5.11 -31.87
C ASN A 759 -18.76 6.33 -30.99
N CYS A 760 -18.12 7.37 -31.52
CA CYS A 760 -17.71 8.53 -30.74
C CYS A 760 -18.58 9.75 -31.02
N THR A 761 -18.72 10.62 -30.03
CA THR A 761 -19.25 11.97 -30.23
C THR A 761 -18.13 12.99 -30.01
N ILE A 762 -17.81 13.75 -31.06
CA ILE A 762 -16.81 14.80 -31.06
C ILE A 762 -17.53 16.12 -31.26
N ALA A 763 -17.73 16.89 -30.20
CA ALA A 763 -18.56 18.09 -30.27
C ALA A 763 -18.04 19.31 -29.51
N GLN A 764 -18.36 20.50 -30.01
CA GLN A 764 -18.01 21.78 -29.36
C GLN A 764 -16.52 22.00 -29.13
N ASN A 765 -15.67 21.33 -29.90
CA ASN A 765 -14.24 21.54 -29.82
C ASN A 765 -13.84 22.74 -30.69
N THR A 766 -12.82 23.48 -30.26
CA THR A 766 -12.49 24.77 -30.86
C THR A 766 -11.02 24.87 -31.21
N VAL A 767 -10.76 25.32 -32.44
CA VAL A 767 -9.46 25.85 -32.86
C VAL A 767 -9.50 27.37 -32.74
N SER A 768 -8.65 27.93 -31.88
CA SER A 768 -8.66 29.35 -31.54
C SER A 768 -7.77 30.21 -32.45
N GLY A 769 -6.76 29.62 -33.10
CA GLY A 769 -5.88 30.31 -34.03
C GLY A 769 -6.56 30.67 -35.34
N THR A 770 -6.13 31.78 -35.94
CA THR A 770 -6.70 32.26 -37.21
C THR A 770 -6.27 31.45 -38.42
N ASP A 771 -5.22 30.64 -38.23
CA ASP A 771 -4.61 29.83 -39.28
C ASP A 771 -4.77 28.33 -39.01
N GLY A 772 -5.79 27.95 -38.25
CA GLY A 772 -5.99 26.58 -37.80
C GLY A 772 -7.15 25.86 -38.47
N SER A 773 -7.05 24.53 -38.57
CA SER A 773 -8.01 23.66 -39.26
C SER A 773 -8.49 22.48 -38.41
N GLY A 774 -9.67 21.95 -38.75
CA GLY A 774 -10.21 20.76 -38.10
C GLY A 774 -10.65 21.01 -36.66
N GLY A 775 -11.77 21.71 -36.48
CA GLY A 775 -12.29 22.02 -35.13
C GLY A 775 -12.54 20.76 -34.30
N GLY A 776 -13.03 19.69 -34.94
CA GLY A 776 -13.07 18.35 -34.35
C GLY A 776 -11.77 17.60 -34.58
N VAL A 777 -11.45 17.32 -35.84
CA VAL A 777 -10.36 16.42 -36.25
C VAL A 777 -9.45 17.09 -37.29
N SER A 778 -8.13 16.99 -37.12
CA SER A 778 -7.15 17.28 -38.17
C SER A 778 -6.33 16.06 -38.56
N CYS A 779 -5.96 15.98 -39.83
CA CYS A 779 -5.15 14.89 -40.40
C CYS A 779 -4.08 15.46 -41.34
N TYR A 780 -2.80 15.24 -41.01
CA TYR A 780 -1.65 15.73 -41.76
C TYR A 780 -0.55 14.66 -41.86
N ASP A 781 -0.21 14.22 -43.07
CA ASP A 781 0.74 13.12 -43.31
C ASP A 781 0.34 11.84 -42.55
N ALA A 782 -0.96 11.56 -42.47
CA ALA A 782 -1.53 10.51 -41.62
C ALA A 782 -2.74 9.85 -42.28
N PHE A 783 -3.25 8.80 -41.64
CA PHE A 783 -4.51 8.13 -41.97
C PHE A 783 -5.43 8.15 -40.75
N ILE A 784 -6.72 8.44 -40.92
CA ILE A 784 -7.70 8.24 -39.87
C ILE A 784 -8.97 7.62 -40.45
N GLU A 785 -9.51 6.63 -39.73
CA GLU A 785 -10.82 6.05 -40.00
C GLU A 785 -11.82 6.56 -38.97
N ILE A 786 -12.96 7.08 -39.45
CA ILE A 786 -14.07 7.55 -38.63
C ILE A 786 -15.32 6.78 -39.05
N ILE A 787 -15.91 6.06 -38.10
CA ILE A 787 -17.07 5.21 -38.32
C ILE A 787 -18.08 5.31 -37.18
N ASP A 788 -19.37 5.20 -37.50
CA ASP A 788 -20.46 5.16 -36.51
C ASP A 788 -20.43 6.35 -35.52
N SER A 789 -19.93 7.51 -35.95
CA SER A 789 -19.58 8.62 -35.06
C SER A 789 -20.31 9.91 -35.43
N ILE A 790 -20.39 10.84 -34.48
CA ILE A 790 -20.99 12.18 -34.67
C ILE A 790 -19.92 13.26 -34.49
N LEU A 791 -19.77 14.13 -35.48
CA LEU A 791 -18.95 15.35 -35.42
C LEU A 791 -19.86 16.58 -35.56
N TRP A 792 -20.05 17.32 -34.47
CA TRP A 792 -21.06 18.37 -34.41
C TRP A 792 -20.64 19.62 -33.62
N ASP A 793 -21.08 20.81 -34.04
CA ASP A 793 -20.83 22.08 -33.35
C ASP A 793 -19.35 22.39 -33.02
N ASN A 794 -18.41 21.77 -33.73
CA ASN A 794 -17.00 22.13 -33.63
C ASN A 794 -16.71 23.44 -34.39
N LEU A 795 -15.61 24.11 -34.05
CA LEU A 795 -15.25 25.42 -34.60
C LEU A 795 -13.78 25.47 -35.04
N ALA A 796 -13.53 25.86 -36.29
CA ALA A 796 -12.21 26.22 -36.82
C ALA A 796 -12.37 27.20 -38.00
N VAL A 797 -11.28 27.81 -38.45
CA VAL A 797 -11.30 28.68 -39.65
C VAL A 797 -11.43 27.87 -40.92
N TRP A 798 -10.80 26.69 -40.97
CA TRP A 798 -10.83 25.79 -42.12
C TRP A 798 -11.28 24.40 -41.71
N GLY A 799 -12.45 23.98 -42.18
CA GLY A 799 -13.01 22.68 -41.82
C GLY A 799 -13.44 22.68 -40.36
N THR A 800 -14.65 23.16 -40.08
CA THR A 800 -15.14 23.25 -38.70
C THR A 800 -15.19 21.89 -38.02
N GLN A 801 -15.47 20.82 -38.76
CA GLN A 801 -15.46 19.45 -38.27
C GLN A 801 -14.12 18.76 -38.56
N ILE A 802 -13.70 18.73 -39.84
CA ILE A 802 -12.53 17.97 -40.30
C ILE A 802 -11.60 18.84 -41.16
N GLY A 803 -10.31 18.85 -40.85
CA GLY A 803 -9.25 19.45 -41.67
C GLY A 803 -8.29 18.39 -42.21
N ILE A 804 -8.08 18.34 -43.53
CA ILE A 804 -7.17 17.39 -44.18
C ILE A 804 -6.04 18.15 -44.88
N GLY A 805 -4.83 18.05 -44.34
CA GLY A 805 -3.66 18.83 -44.74
C GLY A 805 -3.58 20.21 -44.06
N ASP A 806 -2.47 20.90 -44.30
CA ASP A 806 -2.21 22.27 -43.85
C ASP A 806 -2.78 23.28 -44.87
N PRO A 807 -3.68 24.19 -44.44
CA PRO A 807 -4.29 25.22 -45.28
C PRO A 807 -3.32 26.29 -45.80
N LEU A 808 -2.13 26.41 -45.20
CA LEU A 808 -1.08 27.34 -45.61
C LEU A 808 -0.02 26.69 -46.53
N GLU A 809 -0.06 25.37 -46.68
CA GLU A 809 0.87 24.63 -47.52
C GLU A 809 0.31 24.37 -48.93
N PHE A 810 1.16 24.56 -49.95
CA PHE A 810 0.76 24.37 -51.37
C PHE A 810 1.02 22.95 -51.90
N ASP A 811 1.81 22.15 -51.18
CA ASP A 811 2.22 20.81 -51.59
C ASP A 811 2.05 19.84 -50.42
N ASN A 812 0.80 19.70 -49.98
CA ASN A 812 0.45 18.88 -48.84
C ASN A 812 0.91 17.41 -49.00
N PRO A 813 1.42 16.79 -47.92
CA PRO A 813 1.73 15.37 -47.89
C PRO A 813 0.45 14.51 -47.94
N PHE A 814 0.63 13.21 -48.18
CA PHE A 814 -0.50 12.28 -48.30
C PHE A 814 -1.22 12.15 -46.95
N SER A 815 -2.43 12.69 -46.89
CA SER A 815 -3.26 12.72 -45.69
C SER A 815 -4.62 12.12 -46.05
N THR A 816 -5.09 11.12 -45.32
CA THR A 816 -6.32 10.40 -45.71
C THR A 816 -7.30 10.31 -44.55
N VAL A 817 -8.56 10.64 -44.85
CA VAL A 817 -9.70 10.41 -43.95
C VAL A 817 -10.66 9.44 -44.63
N LEU A 818 -10.88 8.29 -44.00
CA LEU A 818 -11.95 7.35 -44.34
C LEU A 818 -13.15 7.65 -43.44
N LEU A 819 -14.22 8.17 -44.01
CA LEU A 819 -15.41 8.59 -43.28
C LEU A 819 -16.62 7.78 -43.75
N THR A 820 -17.17 6.96 -42.86
CA THR A 820 -18.33 6.10 -43.20
C THR A 820 -19.32 6.03 -42.05
N TYR A 821 -20.62 5.91 -42.34
CA TYR A 821 -21.67 5.74 -41.33
C TYR A 821 -21.57 6.77 -40.19
N SER A 822 -21.30 8.02 -40.52
CA SER A 822 -21.11 9.08 -39.53
C SER A 822 -21.97 10.30 -39.84
N ASP A 823 -22.34 11.05 -38.81
CA ASP A 823 -23.05 12.32 -38.91
C ASP A 823 -22.05 13.47 -38.76
N VAL A 824 -21.90 14.29 -39.80
CA VAL A 824 -20.90 15.37 -39.85
C VAL A 824 -21.56 16.67 -40.30
N ALA A 825 -21.57 17.66 -39.41
CA ALA A 825 -22.16 18.97 -39.70
C ALA A 825 -21.46 19.66 -40.87
N ASP A 826 -22.23 20.12 -41.86
CA ASP A 826 -21.73 20.73 -43.09
C ASP A 826 -20.70 19.80 -43.79
N GLY A 827 -20.96 18.49 -43.74
CA GLY A 827 -20.05 17.42 -44.15
C GLY A 827 -20.07 17.07 -45.65
N GLU A 828 -20.93 17.71 -46.44
CA GLU A 828 -20.97 17.54 -47.89
C GLU A 828 -19.75 18.17 -48.60
N GLU A 829 -19.32 17.60 -49.74
CA GLU A 829 -18.15 18.08 -50.49
C GLU A 829 -18.30 19.56 -50.91
N GLY A 830 -17.45 20.43 -50.36
CA GLY A 830 -17.40 21.86 -50.68
C GLY A 830 -18.15 22.78 -49.72
N GLU A 831 -18.74 22.24 -48.65
CA GLU A 831 -19.26 22.98 -47.51
C GLU A 831 -18.17 23.26 -46.46
N ASP A 832 -18.44 24.17 -45.52
CA ASP A 832 -17.44 24.70 -44.58
C ASP A 832 -17.00 23.66 -43.51
N GLY A 833 -17.71 22.54 -43.38
CA GLY A 833 -17.45 21.49 -42.38
C GLY A 833 -16.19 20.67 -42.64
N ILE A 834 -15.82 20.49 -43.91
CA ILE A 834 -14.62 19.72 -44.30
C ILE A 834 -13.69 20.58 -45.16
N PHE A 835 -12.45 20.74 -44.69
CA PHE A 835 -11.37 21.36 -45.46
C PHE A 835 -10.43 20.29 -46.05
N ILE A 836 -10.04 20.49 -47.31
CA ILE A 836 -9.11 19.63 -48.05
C ILE A 836 -8.03 20.52 -48.68
N GLY A 837 -6.77 20.34 -48.26
CA GLY A 837 -5.62 21.11 -48.72
C GLY A 837 -5.20 20.85 -50.18
N ASP A 838 -4.41 21.76 -50.75
CA ASP A 838 -3.85 21.58 -52.10
C ASP A 838 -2.57 20.72 -52.03
N GLY A 839 -2.43 19.67 -52.86
CA GLY A 839 -1.24 18.80 -52.87
C GLY A 839 -1.36 17.49 -53.65
N TRP A 840 -0.48 16.51 -53.38
CA TRP A 840 -0.47 15.19 -54.05
C TRP A 840 -1.62 14.27 -53.61
N GLY A 841 -2.57 14.81 -52.88
CA GLY A 841 -3.80 14.20 -52.43
C GLY A 841 -3.84 14.15 -50.92
N PRO A 842 -4.40 15.17 -50.25
CA PRO A 842 -5.31 14.88 -49.18
C PRO A 842 -6.55 14.21 -49.78
N TRP A 843 -6.93 13.04 -49.25
CA TRP A 843 -8.06 12.25 -49.73
C TRP A 843 -9.12 12.15 -48.65
N LEU A 844 -10.30 12.68 -48.96
CA LEU A 844 -11.53 12.26 -48.32
C LEU A 844 -12.08 11.06 -49.11
N ILE A 845 -12.32 9.94 -48.43
CA ILE A 845 -13.06 8.81 -49.00
C ILE A 845 -14.45 8.81 -48.36
N PRO A 846 -15.41 9.58 -48.90
CA PRO A 846 -16.77 9.57 -48.41
C PRO A 846 -17.51 8.32 -48.92
N SER A 847 -18.51 7.86 -48.15
CA SER A 847 -19.51 6.90 -48.59
C SER A 847 -20.89 7.54 -48.67
N ASP A 848 -21.80 6.96 -49.46
CA ASP A 848 -23.23 7.30 -49.46
C ASP A 848 -23.92 6.93 -48.11
N THR A 849 -23.15 6.63 -47.06
CA THR A 849 -23.63 6.20 -45.74
C THR A 849 -23.46 7.26 -44.67
N ASN A 850 -22.83 8.40 -44.97
CA ASN A 850 -22.75 9.53 -44.05
C ASN A 850 -24.02 10.38 -44.13
N ILE A 851 -24.33 11.05 -43.02
CA ILE A 851 -25.44 12.00 -42.91
C ILE A 851 -24.91 13.37 -42.49
N ASP A 852 -25.67 14.42 -42.83
CA ASP A 852 -25.40 15.82 -42.49
C ASP A 852 -26.75 16.45 -42.12
N GLU A 853 -27.24 16.09 -40.94
CA GLU A 853 -28.50 16.57 -40.38
C GLU A 853 -28.30 16.75 -38.88
N ASP A 854 -29.00 17.70 -38.26
CA ASP A 854 -28.85 17.93 -36.81
C ASP A 854 -29.14 16.63 -36.04
N PRO A 855 -28.16 16.12 -35.24
CA PRO A 855 -28.24 14.83 -34.55
C PRO A 855 -29.36 14.77 -33.53
N GLN A 856 -30.04 15.88 -33.24
CA GLN A 856 -31.12 15.98 -32.28
C GLN A 856 -30.70 15.42 -30.92
N PHE A 857 -29.56 15.88 -30.40
CA PHE A 857 -29.21 15.60 -29.01
C PHE A 857 -30.36 16.05 -28.10
N ALA A 858 -30.69 15.23 -27.11
CA ALA A 858 -31.82 15.48 -26.23
C ALA A 858 -31.57 16.75 -25.39
N VAL A 859 -32.09 17.89 -25.85
CA VAL A 859 -31.97 19.18 -25.14
C VAL A 859 -32.70 19.11 -23.80
N THR A 860 -31.96 19.14 -22.71
CA THR A 860 -32.49 19.39 -21.36
C THR A 860 -32.50 20.90 -21.13
N ASP A 861 -33.65 21.53 -21.37
CA ASP A 861 -33.84 22.98 -21.48
C ASP A 861 -33.69 23.73 -20.12
N LEU A 862 -32.48 23.79 -19.56
CA LEU A 862 -32.08 24.74 -18.52
C LEU A 862 -30.74 25.38 -18.86
N ALA A 863 -30.71 26.71 -18.84
CA ALA A 863 -29.54 27.51 -19.16
C ALA A 863 -28.30 27.10 -18.33
N GLY A 864 -27.33 26.47 -19.00
CA GLY A 864 -25.94 26.39 -18.55
C GLY A 864 -25.47 25.10 -17.86
N LEU A 865 -26.21 23.99 -17.92
CA LEU A 865 -25.80 22.70 -17.36
C LEU A 865 -25.12 21.82 -18.43
N ALA A 866 -24.21 20.93 -18.04
CA ALA A 866 -23.47 20.04 -18.93
C ALA A 866 -24.39 19.40 -20.01
N GLU A 867 -24.02 19.58 -21.27
CA GLU A 867 -24.76 19.01 -22.40
C GLU A 867 -24.60 17.49 -22.35
N ASN A 868 -25.71 16.77 -22.17
CA ASN A 868 -25.72 15.33 -22.32
C ASN A 868 -25.96 15.01 -23.80
N TYR A 869 -25.12 14.14 -24.37
CA TYR A 869 -25.12 13.77 -25.79
C TYR A 869 -26.00 12.54 -26.06
N TYR A 870 -27.04 12.33 -25.24
CA TYR A 870 -28.09 11.36 -25.54
C TYR A 870 -28.80 11.76 -26.84
N LEU A 871 -29.13 10.78 -27.66
CA LEU A 871 -29.99 10.98 -28.82
C LEU A 871 -31.46 11.14 -28.38
N SER A 872 -32.17 12.10 -28.97
CA SER A 872 -33.60 12.26 -28.73
C SER A 872 -34.38 11.04 -29.24
N HIS A 873 -35.21 10.44 -28.37
CA HIS A 873 -35.99 9.25 -28.72
C HIS A 873 -37.45 9.37 -28.25
N ILE A 874 -38.41 9.26 -29.16
CA ILE A 874 -39.85 9.34 -28.84
C ILE A 874 -40.24 8.30 -27.78
N ASP A 875 -39.66 7.11 -27.85
CA ASP A 875 -39.91 6.02 -26.90
C ASP A 875 -39.38 6.30 -25.49
N ALA A 876 -38.33 7.13 -25.37
CA ALA A 876 -37.81 7.62 -24.09
C ALA A 876 -38.53 8.91 -23.63
N GLY A 877 -39.51 9.39 -24.40
CA GLY A 877 -40.40 10.50 -24.04
C GLY A 877 -40.06 11.84 -24.67
N GLN A 878 -39.07 11.91 -25.57
CA GLN A 878 -38.76 13.13 -26.33
C GLN A 878 -39.75 13.37 -27.47
N LEU A 879 -39.67 14.55 -28.11
CA LEU A 879 -40.65 15.01 -29.10
C LEU A 879 -40.41 14.45 -30.51
N ILE A 880 -39.19 14.02 -30.80
CA ILE A 880 -38.70 13.60 -32.11
C ILE A 880 -37.68 12.47 -31.93
N ASP A 881 -37.56 11.60 -32.91
CA ASP A 881 -36.46 10.64 -32.99
C ASP A 881 -35.30 11.31 -33.74
N SER A 882 -34.08 11.12 -33.24
CA SER A 882 -32.85 11.48 -33.92
C SER A 882 -32.68 10.69 -35.23
N ASN A 883 -32.07 11.34 -36.22
CA ASN A 883 -31.58 10.76 -37.47
C ASN A 883 -30.46 9.74 -37.27
N CYS A 884 -29.75 9.80 -36.14
CA CYS A 884 -28.64 8.90 -35.80
C CYS A 884 -29.10 7.55 -35.24
N ILE A 885 -30.39 7.39 -34.96
CA ILE A 885 -30.95 6.15 -34.42
C ILE A 885 -31.00 5.07 -35.51
N ASN A 886 -30.38 3.90 -35.26
CA ASN A 886 -30.24 2.77 -36.19
C ASN A 886 -29.60 3.16 -37.53
N ALA A 887 -28.65 4.09 -37.53
CA ALA A 887 -28.05 4.61 -38.75
C ALA A 887 -26.63 4.09 -39.01
N GLY A 888 -26.04 3.35 -38.06
CA GLY A 888 -24.67 2.86 -38.11
C GLY A 888 -24.44 1.67 -39.05
N SER A 889 -23.21 1.18 -39.02
CA SER A 889 -22.62 0.28 -40.01
C SER A 889 -23.12 -1.17 -39.94
N THR A 890 -23.52 -1.62 -38.75
CA THR A 890 -23.90 -2.99 -38.44
C THR A 890 -24.77 -3.03 -37.17
N THR A 891 -25.09 -4.22 -36.66
CA THR A 891 -25.83 -4.36 -35.39
C THR A 891 -25.01 -3.94 -34.17
N ALA A 892 -25.61 -3.30 -33.16
CA ALA A 892 -24.97 -2.91 -31.90
C ALA A 892 -24.17 -4.05 -31.25
N ALA A 893 -24.72 -5.27 -31.23
CA ALA A 893 -24.05 -6.45 -30.69
C ALA A 893 -22.77 -6.88 -31.46
N ALA A 894 -22.65 -6.50 -32.75
CA ALA A 894 -21.47 -6.83 -33.55
C ALA A 894 -20.28 -5.89 -33.27
N VAL A 895 -20.55 -4.71 -32.71
CA VAL A 895 -19.56 -3.69 -32.33
C VAL A 895 -19.46 -3.52 -30.81
N GLY A 896 -20.12 -4.38 -30.02
CA GLY A 896 -20.04 -4.38 -28.55
C GLY A 896 -20.92 -3.33 -27.85
N MET A 897 -21.81 -2.65 -28.57
CA MET A 897 -22.64 -1.57 -28.01
C MET A 897 -24.00 -2.06 -27.47
N ASP A 898 -24.29 -3.36 -27.47
CA ASP A 898 -25.58 -3.92 -27.02
C ASP A 898 -25.78 -3.92 -25.49
N ALA A 899 -24.76 -3.52 -24.74
CA ALA A 899 -24.83 -3.22 -23.31
C ALA A 899 -24.95 -1.71 -23.01
N TYR A 900 -24.84 -0.84 -24.01
CA TYR A 900 -24.80 0.61 -23.87
C TYR A 900 -26.06 1.26 -24.48
N THR A 901 -26.26 2.55 -24.26
CA THR A 901 -27.48 3.28 -24.63
C THR A 901 -27.20 4.71 -25.09
N THR A 902 -27.86 5.13 -26.16
CA THR A 902 -27.95 6.53 -26.57
C THR A 902 -29.18 7.23 -25.99
N ARG A 903 -29.97 6.54 -25.16
CA ARG A 903 -31.29 7.01 -24.69
C ARG A 903 -31.25 7.49 -23.25
N THR A 904 -32.02 8.55 -22.97
CA THR A 904 -32.17 9.09 -21.62
C THR A 904 -32.90 8.17 -20.63
N ASP A 905 -33.60 7.13 -21.11
CA ASP A 905 -34.28 6.14 -20.27
C ASP A 905 -33.45 4.87 -20.02
N HIS A 906 -32.17 4.88 -20.45
CA HIS A 906 -31.18 3.82 -20.26
C HIS A 906 -31.58 2.43 -20.81
N ILE A 907 -32.41 2.38 -21.84
CA ILE A 907 -32.67 1.13 -22.55
C ILE A 907 -31.51 0.87 -23.52
N ALA A 908 -30.87 -0.29 -23.39
CA ALA A 908 -29.72 -0.66 -24.23
C ALA A 908 -30.07 -0.71 -25.72
N ASP A 909 -29.08 -0.38 -26.55
CA ASP A 909 -29.15 -0.51 -28.00
C ASP A 909 -29.24 -1.99 -28.39
N SER A 910 -30.02 -2.32 -29.41
CA SER A 910 -30.38 -3.73 -29.70
C SER A 910 -30.55 -4.06 -31.18
N ASN A 911 -30.43 -3.07 -32.08
CA ASN A 911 -30.68 -3.22 -33.50
C ASN A 911 -29.42 -2.82 -34.29
N GLU A 912 -29.56 -2.15 -35.45
CA GLU A 912 -28.43 -1.46 -36.09
C GLU A 912 -27.91 -0.42 -35.09
N VAL A 913 -26.59 -0.32 -34.93
CA VAL A 913 -25.98 0.55 -33.92
C VAL A 913 -26.38 2.00 -34.20
N ASP A 914 -26.77 2.71 -33.17
CA ASP A 914 -26.92 4.16 -33.26
C ASP A 914 -25.56 4.82 -33.53
N MET A 915 -25.52 5.98 -34.21
CA MET A 915 -24.26 6.73 -34.34
C MET A 915 -23.96 7.54 -33.09
N GLY A 916 -22.68 7.71 -32.74
CA GLY A 916 -22.23 8.55 -31.64
C GLY A 916 -21.95 7.77 -30.35
N TYR A 917 -21.73 8.52 -29.27
CA TYR A 917 -21.40 7.98 -27.95
C TYR A 917 -22.59 7.30 -27.26
N HIS A 918 -22.37 6.10 -26.75
CA HIS A 918 -23.31 5.33 -25.95
C HIS A 918 -22.88 5.32 -24.48
N TYR A 919 -23.84 5.61 -23.61
CA TYR A 919 -23.69 5.56 -22.16
C TYR A 919 -23.86 4.12 -21.66
N ASP A 920 -23.20 3.73 -20.56
CA ASP A 920 -23.45 2.43 -19.94
C ASP A 920 -24.93 2.33 -19.49
N ALA A 921 -25.67 1.35 -20.03
CA ALA A 921 -27.10 1.18 -19.73
C ALA A 921 -27.33 0.64 -18.32
N ALA A 922 -26.34 -0.02 -17.71
CA ALA A 922 -26.39 -0.54 -16.35
C ALA A 922 -25.96 0.49 -15.29
N LYS A 923 -25.17 1.49 -15.65
CA LYS A 923 -24.72 2.60 -14.78
C LYS A 923 -25.47 3.92 -15.13
N PRO A 924 -26.75 4.11 -14.70
CA PRO A 924 -27.44 5.39 -14.95
C PRO A 924 -26.72 6.55 -14.27
N HIS A 925 -26.61 7.70 -14.93
CA HIS A 925 -25.84 8.85 -14.43
C HIS A 925 -26.38 9.36 -13.07
N GLY A 926 -25.68 9.04 -11.98
CA GLY A 926 -25.91 9.53 -10.61
C GLY A 926 -24.73 9.19 -9.71
N LYS A 927 -24.21 10.15 -8.94
CA LYS A 927 -23.05 9.94 -8.04
C LYS A 927 -23.54 9.48 -6.66
N VAL A 928 -22.85 8.52 -6.07
CA VAL A 928 -23.13 7.99 -4.72
C VAL A 928 -21.93 8.23 -3.82
N TYR A 929 -22.14 8.90 -2.68
CA TYR A 929 -21.11 9.17 -1.67
C TYR A 929 -21.43 8.41 -0.38
N THR A 930 -20.42 7.84 0.29
CA THR A 930 -20.61 7.03 1.50
C THR A 930 -19.78 7.56 2.67
N LEU A 931 -20.42 7.78 3.82
CA LEU A 931 -19.82 8.19 5.10
C LEU A 931 -20.04 7.10 6.16
N THR A 932 -18.98 6.58 6.76
CA THR A 932 -19.09 5.61 7.86
C THR A 932 -18.88 6.28 9.22
N LEU A 933 -19.87 6.16 10.09
CA LEU A 933 -19.85 6.66 11.47
C LEU A 933 -19.76 5.47 12.43
N ILE A 934 -18.81 5.53 13.36
CA ILE A 934 -18.56 4.44 14.30
C ILE A 934 -18.98 4.89 15.70
N VAL A 935 -19.71 4.03 16.41
CA VAL A 935 -19.95 4.24 17.84
C VAL A 935 -18.68 3.88 18.57
N ASP A 936 -18.08 4.86 19.24
CA ASP A 936 -16.94 4.61 20.11
C ASP A 936 -17.35 3.60 21.20
N ARG A 937 -16.74 2.41 21.17
CA ARG A 937 -16.95 1.34 22.15
C ARG A 937 -15.76 1.17 23.10
N GLY A 938 -14.94 2.20 23.31
CA GLY A 938 -13.84 2.12 24.27
C GLY A 938 -13.05 3.41 24.52
N SER A 939 -13.57 4.27 25.40
CA SER A 939 -12.77 4.89 26.47
C SER A 939 -13.63 5.02 27.75
N GLU A 940 -13.14 4.54 28.89
CA GLU A 940 -13.79 4.71 30.20
C GLU A 940 -13.38 6.06 30.84
N ASP A 941 -13.38 7.16 30.10
CA ASP A 941 -13.35 8.51 30.69
C ASP A 941 -14.66 9.27 30.39
N PRO A 942 -15.55 9.44 31.38
CA PRO A 942 -16.79 10.19 31.20
C PRO A 942 -16.59 11.72 31.03
N ASN A 943 -15.35 12.21 30.96
CA ASN A 943 -15.03 13.63 30.67
C ASN A 943 -14.13 13.84 29.43
N ASP A 944 -13.90 12.81 28.61
CA ASP A 944 -13.19 12.98 27.34
C ASP A 944 -14.07 13.80 26.38
N THR A 945 -13.61 15.01 26.06
CA THR A 945 -14.21 15.92 25.07
C THR A 945 -13.28 16.12 23.88
N GLN A 946 -12.22 15.32 23.75
CA GLN A 946 -11.32 15.41 22.62
C GLN A 946 -11.80 14.50 21.49
N LEU A 947 -12.12 15.14 20.36
CA LEU A 947 -12.29 14.51 19.07
C LEU A 947 -11.05 13.67 18.73
N ARG A 948 -11.19 12.35 18.63
CA ARG A 948 -10.22 11.49 17.95
C ARG A 948 -10.58 11.46 16.47
N GLY A 949 -9.90 12.30 15.69
CA GLY A 949 -10.00 12.26 14.23
C GLY A 949 -9.15 11.10 13.69
N TYR A 950 -9.80 10.15 13.02
CA TYR A 950 -9.15 9.37 11.98
C TYR A 950 -9.26 10.18 10.69
N SER A 951 -8.13 10.62 10.14
CA SER A 951 -8.11 11.31 8.84
C SER A 951 -8.13 10.27 7.73
N GLU A 952 -9.29 10.07 7.10
CA GLU A 952 -9.50 9.22 5.92
C GLU A 952 -10.04 10.06 4.76
N LYS A 953 -9.16 10.61 3.92
CA LYS A 953 -9.39 11.09 2.54
C LYS A 953 -10.82 11.26 2.00
N GLY A 954 -11.22 12.51 1.64
CA GLY A 954 -12.31 12.80 0.65
C GLY A 954 -13.50 13.81 0.86
N LEU A 955 -13.67 14.62 1.92
CA LEU A 955 -14.87 15.48 2.13
C LEU A 955 -14.79 16.76 1.29
N SER A 956 -15.04 16.63 0.00
CA SER A 956 -15.42 17.78 -0.81
C SER A 956 -16.94 18.08 -0.74
N GLN A 957 -17.76 17.18 -0.17
CA GLN A 957 -19.23 17.26 -0.29
C GLN A 957 -20.07 17.17 1.00
N PHE A 958 -19.51 17.06 2.21
CA PHE A 958 -20.27 17.20 3.46
C PHE A 958 -19.55 18.03 4.54
N ASP A 959 -20.31 18.80 5.32
CA ASP A 959 -19.89 19.48 6.56
C ASP A 959 -20.52 18.75 7.76
N ILE A 960 -19.70 18.44 8.79
CA ILE A 960 -20.11 17.71 9.99
C ILE A 960 -19.94 18.63 11.20
N LYS A 961 -21.06 18.98 11.86
CA LYS A 961 -21.06 19.85 13.04
C LYS A 961 -21.35 19.06 14.31
N THR A 962 -20.36 18.98 15.20
CA THR A 962 -20.53 18.60 16.61
C THR A 962 -20.51 19.86 17.46
N TYR A 963 -21.42 19.99 18.43
CA TYR A 963 -21.60 21.24 19.18
C TYR A 963 -20.77 21.27 20.47
N ASP A 964 -19.56 21.87 20.46
CA ASP A 964 -18.79 22.22 21.67
C ASP A 964 -18.33 23.71 21.76
N GLY A 965 -18.44 24.50 20.67
CA GLY A 965 -18.49 25.97 20.75
C GLY A 965 -17.21 26.78 20.46
N SER A 966 -16.25 26.28 19.68
CA SER A 966 -15.14 27.11 19.16
C SER A 966 -14.95 26.94 17.65
N GLY A 967 -15.30 27.96 16.85
CA GLY A 967 -15.24 27.91 15.40
C GLY A 967 -13.89 28.28 14.78
N ASP A 968 -13.41 27.47 13.83
CA ASP A 968 -12.97 27.79 12.46
C ASP A 968 -12.75 26.45 11.68
N PRO A 969 -12.96 26.36 10.35
CA PRO A 969 -13.02 25.08 9.62
C PRO A 969 -11.73 24.73 8.86
N THR A 970 -11.42 23.42 8.76
CA THR A 970 -10.49 22.84 7.76
C THR A 970 -11.09 21.51 7.22
N PRO A 971 -11.13 21.27 5.89
CA PRO A 971 -11.89 20.16 5.26
C PRO A 971 -11.05 18.88 5.00
N TYR A 972 -11.65 17.68 5.01
CA TYR A 972 -11.29 16.39 4.31
C TYR A 972 -12.11 15.18 4.89
N GLU A 973 -12.25 14.01 4.22
CA GLU A 973 -13.19 12.92 4.65
C GLU A 973 -12.66 12.25 5.91
N ALA A 974 -13.59 11.65 6.63
CA ALA A 974 -13.37 11.25 8.00
C ALA A 974 -14.21 10.02 8.34
N GLN A 975 -13.57 9.03 8.96
CA GLN A 975 -14.24 8.21 9.94
C GLN A 975 -14.41 9.03 11.22
N VAL A 976 -15.66 9.20 11.65
CA VAL A 976 -15.98 9.96 12.86
C VAL A 976 -16.43 9.00 13.94
N SER A 977 -15.58 8.84 14.96
CA SER A 977 -15.92 8.17 16.21
C SER A 977 -16.71 9.13 17.09
N VAL A 978 -17.93 8.74 17.49
CA VAL A 978 -18.73 9.51 18.46
C VAL A 978 -19.29 8.62 19.56
N SER A 979 -19.44 9.18 20.76
CA SER A 979 -19.99 8.47 21.90
C SER A 979 -21.41 7.96 21.62
N GLY A 980 -21.71 6.73 22.04
CA GLY A 980 -23.03 6.15 21.90
C GLY A 980 -24.14 7.03 22.50
N GLY A 981 -25.16 7.34 21.70
CA GLY A 981 -26.30 8.19 22.04
C GLY A 981 -26.27 9.59 21.43
N THR A 982 -25.13 10.01 20.87
CA THR A 982 -24.92 11.33 20.24
C THR A 982 -25.75 11.47 18.95
N GLN A 983 -26.30 12.68 18.73
CA GLN A 983 -26.94 13.06 17.47
C GLN A 983 -25.94 13.85 16.64
N VAL A 984 -25.63 13.36 15.44
CA VAL A 984 -24.71 13.99 14.50
C VAL A 984 -25.55 14.73 13.45
N SER A 985 -25.28 16.02 13.24
CA SER A 985 -25.87 16.78 12.14
C SER A 985 -24.99 16.65 10.90
N LEU A 986 -25.63 16.36 9.77
CA LEU A 986 -25.00 16.19 8.47
C LEU A 986 -25.45 17.33 7.57
N GLU A 987 -24.53 17.99 6.87
CA GLU A 987 -24.84 19.01 5.87
C GLU A 987 -24.13 18.62 4.57
N ALA A 988 -24.86 18.36 3.48
CA ALA A 988 -24.32 18.12 2.17
C ALA A 988 -23.96 19.45 1.49
N LEU A 989 -22.68 19.65 1.22
CA LEU A 989 -22.13 20.77 0.48
C LEU A 989 -22.04 20.41 -1.00
N VAL A 990 -23.14 20.59 -1.73
CA VAL A 990 -23.15 20.43 -3.19
C VAL A 990 -22.58 21.71 -3.82
N SER A 991 -21.27 21.73 -4.07
CA SER A 991 -20.53 22.90 -4.60
C SER A 991 -20.66 23.05 -6.12
N ASP A 992 -21.17 22.02 -6.79
CA ASP A 992 -21.38 21.96 -8.23
C ASP A 992 -22.88 22.13 -8.53
N SER A 993 -23.24 23.04 -9.45
CA SER A 993 -24.65 23.36 -9.78
C SER A 993 -25.41 22.22 -10.45
N ASP A 994 -24.71 21.12 -10.78
CA ASP A 994 -25.15 20.10 -11.71
C ASP A 994 -25.77 18.87 -11.03
N TYR A 995 -25.85 18.85 -9.69
CA TYR A 995 -26.38 17.72 -8.91
C TYR A 995 -27.50 18.14 -7.96
N THR A 996 -28.52 17.28 -7.83
CA THR A 996 -29.55 17.40 -6.77
C THR A 996 -29.51 16.18 -5.86
N ILE A 997 -29.81 16.35 -4.57
CA ILE A 997 -29.87 15.22 -3.64
C ILE A 997 -31.08 14.37 -3.99
N LYS A 998 -30.83 13.13 -4.43
CA LYS A 998 -31.86 12.14 -4.75
C LYS A 998 -32.45 11.57 -3.47
N ASN A 999 -31.58 11.08 -2.59
CA ASN A 999 -31.96 10.44 -1.35
C ASN A 999 -30.77 10.37 -0.38
N TRP A 1000 -31.09 10.31 0.91
CA TRP A 1000 -30.14 9.86 1.93
C TRP A 1000 -30.43 8.39 2.25
N HIS A 1001 -29.43 7.65 2.71
CA HIS A 1001 -29.58 6.29 3.21
C HIS A 1001 -28.82 6.16 4.53
N GLY A 1002 -29.40 5.49 5.54
CA GLY A 1002 -28.74 5.28 6.83
C GLY A 1002 -28.76 6.48 7.79
N SER A 1003 -29.43 7.57 7.41
CA SER A 1003 -29.69 8.76 8.22
C SER A 1003 -30.93 8.57 9.13
N ASP A 1004 -31.31 9.61 9.88
CA ASP A 1004 -32.58 9.65 10.64
C ASP A 1004 -33.79 9.95 9.74
N ASN A 1005 -33.58 10.49 8.52
CA ASN A 1005 -34.63 10.76 7.54
C ASN A 1005 -34.12 10.51 6.10
N ASP A 1006 -34.18 9.25 5.68
CA ASP A 1006 -33.66 8.81 4.38
C ASP A 1006 -34.44 9.40 3.19
N ASP A 1007 -35.72 9.70 3.36
CA ASP A 1007 -36.56 10.34 2.33
C ASP A 1007 -36.28 11.86 2.16
N SER A 1008 -35.29 12.41 2.87
CA SER A 1008 -34.96 13.83 2.78
C SER A 1008 -34.32 14.16 1.43
N THR A 1009 -34.65 15.32 0.88
CA THR A 1009 -33.91 15.94 -0.23
C THR A 1009 -33.28 17.27 0.19
N ASP A 1010 -33.35 17.60 1.48
CA ASP A 1010 -32.69 18.76 2.06
C ASP A 1010 -31.18 18.46 2.17
N PRO A 1011 -30.30 19.44 1.88
CA PRO A 1011 -28.87 19.31 2.16
C PRO A 1011 -28.58 19.06 3.64
N ASN A 1012 -29.50 19.36 4.56
CA ASN A 1012 -29.31 19.06 5.97
C ASN A 1012 -30.05 17.79 6.38
N ASN A 1013 -29.33 16.89 7.04
CA ASN A 1013 -29.89 15.70 7.66
C ASN A 1013 -29.26 15.46 9.05
N SER A 1014 -29.65 14.38 9.73
CA SER A 1014 -29.02 13.98 10.99
C SER A 1014 -28.98 12.47 11.11
N VAL A 1015 -28.15 11.98 12.02
CA VAL A 1015 -28.11 10.56 12.37
C VAL A 1015 -27.86 10.38 13.86
N ARG A 1016 -28.69 9.55 14.49
CA ARG A 1016 -28.51 9.16 15.89
C ARG A 1016 -27.67 7.89 16.01
N MET A 1017 -26.60 7.98 16.78
CA MET A 1017 -25.58 6.94 16.90
C MET A 1017 -25.90 5.99 18.06
N THR A 1018 -26.54 4.86 17.77
CA THR A 1018 -26.83 3.79 18.77
C THR A 1018 -26.06 2.49 18.50
N ALA A 1019 -25.49 2.37 17.31
CA ALA A 1019 -24.54 1.37 16.83
C ALA A 1019 -23.81 2.03 15.64
N ASP A 1020 -22.76 1.39 15.13
CA ASP A 1020 -22.05 1.86 13.93
C ASP A 1020 -23.05 2.00 12.77
N LYS A 1021 -22.92 3.07 12.00
CA LYS A 1021 -23.84 3.44 10.94
C LYS A 1021 -23.10 3.93 9.72
N THR A 1022 -23.43 3.37 8.57
CA THR A 1022 -23.03 3.91 7.28
C THR A 1022 -24.16 4.78 6.75
N VAL A 1023 -23.85 6.03 6.41
CA VAL A 1023 -24.75 6.98 5.77
C VAL A 1023 -24.31 7.16 4.33
N THR A 1024 -25.21 7.02 3.37
CA THR A 1024 -24.93 7.20 1.94
C THR A 1024 -25.77 8.34 1.40
N LEU A 1025 -25.17 9.24 0.61
CA LEU A 1025 -25.86 10.26 -0.15
C LEU A 1025 -25.88 9.86 -1.62
N GLU A 1026 -27.08 9.75 -2.16
CA GLU A 1026 -27.29 9.51 -3.58
C GLU A 1026 -27.65 10.83 -4.24
N LEU A 1027 -26.87 11.23 -5.24
CA LEU A 1027 -27.13 12.41 -6.05
C LEU A 1027 -27.79 12.00 -7.36
N ASP A 1028 -28.88 12.68 -7.69
CA ASP A 1028 -29.55 12.54 -8.97
C ASP A 1028 -29.01 13.59 -9.95
N THR A 1029 -28.91 13.17 -11.21
CA THR A 1029 -28.87 14.09 -12.35
C THR A 1029 -30.28 14.29 -12.95
N THR A 1030 -31.29 13.55 -12.49
CA THR A 1030 -32.65 13.59 -13.03
C THR A 1030 -33.59 14.52 -12.25
N MET A 1031 -34.29 15.38 -13.02
CA MET A 1031 -35.17 16.45 -12.53
C MET A 1031 -36.63 16.01 -12.30
N PRO A 1032 -37.39 16.77 -11.50
CA PRO A 1032 -38.85 16.67 -11.37
C PRO A 1032 -39.61 17.16 -12.62
N MET A 1033 -40.70 16.48 -12.95
CA MET A 1033 -41.65 16.89 -13.99
C MET A 1033 -42.47 18.13 -13.58
N LEU A 1034 -42.42 19.22 -14.36
CA LEU A 1034 -43.43 20.28 -14.34
C LEU A 1034 -44.48 20.01 -15.44
N ARG A 1035 -45.66 19.48 -15.07
CA ARG A 1035 -46.82 19.43 -15.98
C ARG A 1035 -47.56 20.77 -15.99
N THR A 1036 -47.39 21.55 -17.04
CA THR A 1036 -48.34 22.60 -17.42
C THR A 1036 -49.38 22.06 -18.41
N PHE A 1037 -50.65 22.02 -17.99
CA PHE A 1037 -51.77 21.81 -18.90
C PHE A 1037 -52.20 23.17 -19.47
N VAL A 1038 -52.07 23.35 -20.79
CA VAL A 1038 -52.81 24.40 -21.51
C VAL A 1038 -54.26 23.93 -21.63
N VAL A 1039 -55.13 24.46 -20.78
CA VAL A 1039 -56.57 24.39 -21.01
C VAL A 1039 -56.91 25.48 -22.04
N SER A 1040 -56.91 25.10 -23.32
CA SER A 1040 -57.52 25.93 -24.36
C SER A 1040 -59.01 26.10 -24.08
N GLY A 1041 -59.53 27.32 -24.22
CA GLY A 1041 -60.95 27.64 -24.50
C GLY A 1041 -62.03 26.90 -23.72
#